data_AF-A0A3B9PW96-F1
#
_entry.id   AF-A0A3B9PW96-F1
#
_cell.length_a   1.000
_cell.length_b   1.000
_cell.length_c   1.000
_cell.angle_alpha   90.00
_cell.angle_beta   90.00
_cell.angle_gamma   90.00
#
_symmetry.space_group_name_H-M   'P 1'
#
loop_
_entity.id
_entity.type
_entity.pdbx_description
1 polymer ?
#
loop_
_entity_poly.entity_id
_entity_poly.type
_entity_poly.pdbx_seq_one_letter_code
_entity_poly.pdbx_strand_id
1 'polypeptide(L)'
;MEYKKDLFDEENIPDFALRPAKPASTFDPKIYDKLFENMRKSAEAAKEEEVPTAAEEKPVAAMTETPPVEQEAVSVSEEQLAEVPPETVAVSEEPAAAEEPGAVAVPVEPAAVDEPAAAEVAGEPETLDEPVVAEITEEPAAVGLEEPEAVPVHLPKKPLPVEADGALDDQNVRKIKYTDFRNLSPVVIYVEEDVLITDAKPDMLRMLSVEGSCQLAERNVPTGAHGIQSMRITGDLKIQALYTAEDDADEPIVVSLDTKILFREDCMVKSEPNSIIALSADVRSLEWERINERKFRVRAAIEVNMREYCDKELNLFDDVKKDEMQFLEDEIRFTDIAMRKTEIMEVAEEIKLREGDPEIDKILCFNVNLVENHKQITNEKAMINVTAHLNVLYKSDGCPVFYKCSTDFTQFVRIDEKFDYPLIAGRTFFDILDCSLTAKRDEDGRCTILYLNMDVETTLEYYRHIHEPCIADMYHYTKDVEYDTIRKELKLFCGNGAADIPVREIVDVPERYAKAEQVIFVSGSPKIKNRQGLSGKIMVEGVLPVRLVCLGGESGKLPFTIDRELDFRAMLDVPECNEGMELDVSAVMKELSFDSINNKQIAVNAEIAVSGYAFKRTAPQLIHTVRFLDRSEDKAGIPDIVVYAAKEGDTVWKVAKKYHTPVAMVRSVNDLADHEEVRPGSKILIVR
;
A
#
# COMPACT_ATOMS: atom_id res chain seq x y z
N MET A 1 -55.58 15.94 18.00
CA MET A 1 -55.82 14.53 17.66
C MET A 1 -55.17 13.68 18.73
N GLU A 2 -55.75 12.53 19.04
CA GLU A 2 -55.30 11.70 20.17
C GLU A 2 -54.04 10.92 19.78
N TYR A 3 -53.00 11.00 20.63
CA TYR A 3 -51.91 10.01 20.58
C TYR A 3 -52.31 8.82 21.43
N LYS A 4 -52.45 7.65 20.80
CA LYS A 4 -52.62 6.39 21.53
C LYS A 4 -51.32 5.99 22.22
N LYS A 5 -51.48 5.33 23.34
CA LYS A 5 -50.42 4.87 24.24
C LYS A 5 -50.21 3.35 24.07
N ASP A 6 -49.04 2.90 24.51
CA ASP A 6 -48.72 1.51 24.89
C ASP A 6 -48.68 0.43 23.79
N LEU A 7 -47.45 -0.02 23.48
CA LEU A 7 -47.16 -1.35 22.89
C LEU A 7 -45.69 -1.76 23.10
N PHE A 8 -45.15 -1.49 24.29
CA PHE A 8 -43.83 -1.96 24.75
C PHE A 8 -43.89 -2.27 26.26
N ASP A 9 -44.40 -3.45 26.58
CA ASP A 9 -44.19 -4.17 27.84
C ASP A 9 -43.72 -5.60 27.46
N GLU A 10 -43.13 -6.32 28.40
CA GLU A 10 -42.60 -7.70 28.25
C GLU A 10 -41.31 -7.90 27.42
N GLU A 11 -40.19 -7.32 27.87
CA GLU A 11 -38.93 -8.09 27.98
C GLU A 11 -38.32 -7.93 29.39
N ASN A 12 -37.82 -9.04 29.96
CA ASN A 12 -37.35 -9.11 31.34
C ASN A 12 -35.90 -8.58 31.47
N ILE A 13 -35.74 -7.27 31.69
CA ILE A 13 -34.44 -6.68 32.07
C ILE A 13 -34.17 -7.00 33.55
N PRO A 14 -33.10 -7.75 33.90
CA PRO A 14 -32.83 -8.12 35.29
C PRO A 14 -32.26 -6.95 36.12
N ASP A 15 -32.73 -6.82 37.37
CA ASP A 15 -32.45 -5.76 38.37
C ASP A 15 -30.98 -5.34 38.61
N PHE A 16 -30.00 -6.08 38.10
CA PHE A 16 -28.58 -5.69 38.20
C PHE A 16 -28.18 -4.70 37.10
N ALA A 17 -28.85 -4.72 35.94
CA ALA A 17 -28.53 -3.86 34.79
C ALA A 17 -28.92 -2.38 35.00
N LEU A 18 -29.79 -2.09 35.97
CA LEU A 18 -30.28 -0.74 36.29
C LEU A 18 -29.50 -0.06 37.44
N ARG A 19 -28.29 -0.53 37.76
CA ARG A 19 -27.48 0.00 38.87
C ARG A 19 -26.29 0.81 38.37
N PRO A 20 -26.08 2.05 38.83
CA PRO A 20 -24.90 2.83 38.45
C PRO A 20 -23.62 2.18 38.97
N ALA A 21 -22.53 2.35 38.22
CA ALA A 21 -21.25 1.73 38.51
C ALA A 21 -20.67 2.16 39.87
N LYS A 22 -20.02 1.22 40.57
CA LYS A 22 -19.22 1.50 41.77
C LYS A 22 -17.77 1.78 41.40
N PRO A 23 -17.05 2.65 42.13
CA PRO A 23 -15.62 2.88 41.92
C PRO A 23 -14.79 1.61 42.17
N ALA A 24 -13.68 1.48 41.44
CA ALA A 24 -12.88 0.26 41.40
C ALA A 24 -12.00 0.09 42.66
N SER A 25 -12.36 -0.83 43.54
CA SER A 25 -11.49 -1.30 44.64
C SER A 25 -11.73 -2.74 45.11
N THR A 26 -12.71 -3.46 44.54
CA THR A 26 -13.00 -4.87 44.89
C THR A 26 -13.28 -5.71 43.65
N PHE A 27 -12.25 -6.42 43.17
CA PHE A 27 -12.36 -7.44 42.12
C PHE A 27 -12.20 -8.83 42.76
N ASP A 28 -13.19 -9.72 42.60
CA ASP A 28 -13.12 -11.11 43.07
C ASP A 28 -13.10 -12.05 41.84
N PRO A 29 -11.96 -12.71 41.54
CA PRO A 29 -11.84 -13.52 40.32
C PRO A 29 -12.75 -14.76 40.31
N LYS A 30 -13.25 -15.22 41.47
CA LYS A 30 -14.04 -16.46 41.61
C LYS A 30 -15.38 -16.47 40.87
N ILE A 31 -15.79 -15.33 40.32
CA ILE A 31 -16.97 -15.21 39.47
C ILE A 31 -16.69 -15.83 38.08
N TYR A 32 -15.47 -15.71 37.57
CA TYR A 32 -15.10 -16.23 36.25
C TYR A 32 -14.86 -17.73 36.24
N ASP A 33 -14.31 -18.31 37.32
CA ASP A 33 -14.09 -19.77 37.45
C ASP A 33 -15.39 -20.55 37.21
N LYS A 34 -16.51 -20.11 37.81
CA LYS A 34 -17.84 -20.70 37.63
C LYS A 34 -18.38 -20.56 36.21
N LEU A 35 -17.94 -19.54 35.49
CA LEU A 35 -18.33 -19.29 34.10
C LEU A 35 -17.64 -20.31 33.18
N PHE A 36 -16.37 -20.63 33.44
CA PHE A 36 -15.65 -21.72 32.77
C PHE A 36 -16.15 -23.11 33.16
N GLU A 37 -16.52 -23.37 34.42
CA GLU A 37 -17.16 -24.63 34.82
C GLU A 37 -18.50 -24.86 34.09
N ASN A 38 -19.32 -23.82 33.94
CA ASN A 38 -20.59 -23.91 33.22
C ASN A 38 -20.37 -24.14 31.72
N MET A 39 -19.42 -23.44 31.08
CA MET A 39 -19.09 -23.69 29.68
C MET A 39 -18.55 -25.11 29.43
N ARG A 40 -17.78 -25.69 30.36
CA ARG A 40 -17.39 -27.11 30.28
C ARG A 40 -18.60 -28.05 30.33
N LYS A 41 -19.52 -27.86 31.26
CA LYS A 41 -20.74 -28.69 31.38
C LYS A 41 -21.62 -28.59 30.13
N SER A 42 -21.74 -27.42 29.52
CA SER A 42 -22.44 -27.25 28.23
C SER A 42 -21.73 -28.00 27.08
N ALA A 43 -20.40 -28.00 27.05
CA ALA A 43 -19.60 -28.70 26.04
C ALA A 43 -19.53 -30.23 26.24
N GLU A 44 -19.79 -30.72 27.44
CA GLU A 44 -19.95 -32.14 27.73
C GLU A 44 -21.36 -32.63 27.37
N ALA A 45 -22.42 -31.88 27.73
CA ALA A 45 -23.79 -32.20 27.33
C ALA A 45 -23.96 -32.26 25.80
N ALA A 46 -23.32 -31.34 25.06
CA ALA A 46 -23.33 -31.30 23.59
C ALA A 46 -22.60 -32.48 22.91
N LYS A 47 -22.06 -33.45 23.66
CA LYS A 47 -21.42 -34.67 23.12
C LYS A 47 -22.22 -35.96 23.35
N GLU A 48 -23.35 -35.90 24.04
CA GLU A 48 -24.18 -37.10 24.30
C GLU A 48 -25.38 -37.25 23.33
N GLU A 49 -25.73 -36.23 22.55
CA GLU A 49 -26.93 -36.20 21.69
C GLU A 49 -26.69 -36.49 20.18
N GLU A 50 -25.87 -37.47 19.77
CA GLU A 50 -25.81 -37.84 18.34
C GLU A 50 -25.48 -39.32 17.98
N VAL A 51 -26.24 -40.31 18.48
CA VAL A 51 -26.30 -41.67 17.88
C VAL A 51 -27.67 -42.36 18.04
N PRO A 52 -28.23 -42.91 16.95
CA PRO A 52 -29.10 -44.09 17.03
C PRO A 52 -28.65 -45.28 16.14
N THR A 53 -28.31 -46.40 16.80
CA THR A 53 -28.54 -47.84 16.46
C THR A 53 -29.16 -48.22 15.08
N ALA A 54 -28.81 -49.31 14.37
CA ALA A 54 -28.15 -50.60 14.68
C ALA A 54 -27.53 -51.22 13.36
N ALA A 55 -26.99 -52.45 13.22
CA ALA A 55 -27.08 -53.69 14.02
C ALA A 55 -25.90 -54.69 13.81
N GLU A 56 -25.98 -55.80 14.57
CA GLU A 56 -25.13 -57.00 14.75
C GLU A 56 -24.31 -57.58 13.56
N GLU A 57 -23.08 -58.06 13.83
CA GLU A 57 -22.82 -59.52 13.97
C GLU A 57 -21.53 -59.87 14.78
N LYS A 58 -21.05 -61.13 14.76
CA LYS A 58 -20.32 -61.80 15.88
C LYS A 58 -18.79 -62.00 15.74
N PRO A 59 -18.06 -62.31 16.85
CA PRO A 59 -16.60 -62.19 16.95
C PRO A 59 -15.79 -63.51 16.88
N VAL A 60 -14.46 -63.38 16.74
CA VAL A 60 -13.43 -64.42 17.00
C VAL A 60 -12.24 -63.76 17.73
N ALA A 61 -11.47 -64.49 18.56
CA ALA A 61 -10.50 -63.91 19.51
C ALA A 61 -9.11 -64.58 19.55
N ALA A 62 -8.08 -63.79 19.88
CA ALA A 62 -6.81 -64.14 20.57
C ALA A 62 -6.09 -62.81 20.91
N MET A 63 -5.89 -62.37 22.17
CA MET A 63 -5.09 -62.90 23.30
C MET A 63 -3.56 -62.84 23.16
N THR A 64 -2.97 -61.77 23.71
CA THR A 64 -1.90 -61.72 24.74
C THR A 64 -1.91 -60.29 25.32
N GLU A 65 -2.19 -60.04 26.61
CA GLU A 65 -1.29 -60.15 27.78
C GLU A 65 -0.07 -59.19 27.73
N THR A 66 0.27 -58.38 28.75
CA THR A 66 -0.45 -57.74 29.91
C THR A 66 0.48 -56.61 30.46
N PRO A 67 0.02 -55.64 31.31
CA PRO A 67 0.71 -54.34 31.46
C PRO A 67 1.44 -54.09 32.84
N PRO A 68 1.22 -53.02 33.65
CA PRO A 68 2.28 -52.04 33.94
C PRO A 68 2.48 -51.73 35.46
N VAL A 69 3.25 -50.67 35.79
CA VAL A 69 3.24 -49.78 37.00
C VAL A 69 4.44 -48.80 36.83
N GLU A 70 4.35 -47.46 36.90
CA GLU A 70 3.99 -46.54 38.02
C GLU A 70 5.08 -46.48 39.15
N GLN A 71 5.38 -45.37 39.84
CA GLN A 71 4.94 -43.96 39.81
C GLN A 71 5.98 -43.02 40.51
N GLU A 72 6.02 -41.74 40.09
CA GLU A 72 6.23 -40.48 40.86
C GLU A 72 7.42 -40.14 41.83
N ALA A 73 7.56 -38.80 42.00
CA ALA A 73 7.97 -38.03 43.20
C ALA A 73 9.47 -37.80 43.56
N VAL A 74 9.90 -36.69 44.20
CA VAL A 74 9.56 -35.22 44.11
C VAL A 74 10.51 -34.39 45.04
N SER A 75 10.69 -33.09 44.79
CA SER A 75 11.22 -32.02 45.72
C SER A 75 12.72 -32.02 46.12
N VAL A 76 13.37 -30.97 46.69
CA VAL A 76 13.26 -29.47 46.78
C VAL A 76 14.55 -28.95 47.46
N SER A 77 15.05 -27.74 47.16
CA SER A 77 15.63 -26.71 48.11
C SER A 77 16.55 -25.66 47.43
N GLU A 78 16.82 -24.55 48.13
CA GLU A 78 17.54 -23.34 47.68
C GLU A 78 18.84 -23.08 48.50
N GLU A 79 19.38 -21.85 48.43
CA GLU A 79 20.45 -21.23 49.25
C GLU A 79 21.93 -21.53 48.85
N GLN A 80 22.92 -20.62 48.92
CA GLN A 80 22.95 -19.16 49.18
C GLN A 80 24.30 -18.52 48.71
N LEU A 81 24.30 -17.20 48.42
CA LEU A 81 25.36 -16.15 48.58
C LEU A 81 26.88 -16.43 48.37
N ALA A 82 27.55 -15.57 47.56
CA ALA A 82 28.86 -14.92 47.84
C ALA A 82 29.28 -13.89 46.75
N GLU A 83 30.19 -12.96 47.05
CA GLU A 83 30.64 -11.83 46.18
C GLU A 83 32.19 -11.75 46.00
N VAL A 84 32.68 -11.36 44.79
CA VAL A 84 33.62 -10.23 44.46
C VAL A 84 34.99 -10.08 45.22
N PRO A 85 36.15 -9.62 44.63
CA PRO A 85 36.75 -9.66 43.28
C PRO A 85 38.27 -10.15 43.25
N PRO A 86 39.31 -9.44 42.71
CA PRO A 86 39.89 -9.45 41.34
C PRO A 86 41.40 -9.85 41.21
N GLU A 87 42.07 -9.45 40.11
CA GLU A 87 43.54 -9.35 39.86
C GLU A 87 44.33 -10.66 39.54
N THR A 88 45.51 -10.67 38.90
CA THR A 88 46.52 -9.62 38.54
C THR A 88 47.21 -9.85 37.16
N VAL A 89 48.20 -9.03 36.77
CA VAL A 89 48.99 -9.06 35.50
C VAL A 89 50.51 -9.00 35.79
N ALA A 90 51.40 -9.70 35.04
CA ALA A 90 52.74 -9.20 34.56
C ALA A 90 53.74 -10.25 33.95
N VAL A 91 54.20 -9.96 32.72
CA VAL A 91 55.60 -9.87 32.18
C VAL A 91 56.74 -10.87 32.55
N SER A 92 57.33 -11.50 31.53
CA SER A 92 58.80 -11.69 31.22
C SER A 92 58.95 -12.65 30.00
N GLU A 93 60.05 -12.80 29.23
CA GLU A 93 61.46 -12.32 29.26
C GLU A 93 62.07 -12.28 27.82
N GLU A 94 63.34 -11.86 27.65
CA GLU A 94 64.11 -11.75 26.36
C GLU A 94 65.31 -12.75 26.33
N PRO A 95 65.93 -13.12 25.17
CA PRO A 95 67.25 -12.54 24.78
C PRO A 95 67.56 -12.54 23.25
N ALA A 96 68.81 -12.17 22.84
CA ALA A 96 69.20 -11.82 21.45
C ALA A 96 70.57 -12.39 20.94
N ALA A 97 70.92 -12.13 19.64
CA ALA A 97 72.26 -11.82 19.04
C ALA A 97 72.70 -12.55 17.72
N ALA A 98 73.51 -11.86 16.88
CA ALA A 98 74.36 -12.29 15.72
C ALA A 98 73.69 -12.80 14.41
N GLU A 99 74.04 -12.49 13.14
CA GLU A 99 75.20 -11.89 12.38
C GLU A 99 76.03 -12.94 11.57
N GLU A 100 76.57 -12.71 10.33
CA GLU A 100 76.72 -11.48 9.51
C GLU A 100 76.33 -11.58 7.98
N PRO A 101 77.13 -12.08 6.98
CA PRO A 101 77.24 -11.37 5.68
C PRO A 101 77.19 -12.13 4.31
N GLY A 102 76.82 -11.39 3.23
CA GLY A 102 77.35 -11.52 1.84
C GLY A 102 76.40 -12.02 0.73
N ALA A 103 76.35 -11.45 -0.50
CA ALA A 103 77.02 -10.26 -1.07
C ALA A 103 76.41 -9.75 -2.42
N VAL A 104 76.47 -8.42 -2.65
CA VAL A 104 76.47 -7.66 -3.96
C VAL A 104 75.27 -7.73 -4.93
N ALA A 105 74.54 -6.60 -5.09
CA ALA A 105 74.30 -5.85 -6.37
C ALA A 105 73.38 -4.60 -6.18
N VAL A 106 73.57 -3.54 -6.99
CA VAL A 106 72.99 -2.15 -6.94
C VAL A 106 73.16 -1.51 -8.36
N PRO A 107 72.42 -0.48 -8.89
CA PRO A 107 71.38 0.44 -8.36
C PRO A 107 70.04 0.35 -9.19
N VAL A 108 69.03 1.26 -9.26
CA VAL A 108 68.84 2.72 -9.01
C VAL A 108 67.39 3.03 -8.56
N GLU A 109 67.19 4.16 -7.87
CA GLU A 109 65.94 4.73 -7.28
C GLU A 109 65.85 6.26 -7.64
N PRO A 110 64.84 7.10 -7.25
CA PRO A 110 63.59 6.90 -6.50
C PRO A 110 62.35 7.67 -7.08
N ALA A 111 61.38 7.99 -6.21
CA ALA A 111 60.13 8.78 -6.40
C ALA A 111 60.36 10.32 -6.51
N ALA A 112 59.42 11.29 -6.37
CA ALA A 112 58.04 11.31 -5.85
C ALA A 112 57.26 12.63 -6.17
N VAL A 113 55.94 12.65 -5.87
CA VAL A 113 55.14 13.77 -5.25
C VAL A 113 54.66 15.01 -6.05
N ASP A 114 53.41 15.41 -5.71
CA ASP A 114 52.65 16.69 -5.79
C ASP A 114 52.03 17.35 -7.07
N GLU A 115 50.92 18.03 -6.76
CA GLU A 115 50.06 19.02 -7.46
C GLU A 115 50.80 20.33 -7.87
N PRO A 116 50.28 21.27 -8.73
CA PRO A 116 48.98 21.97 -8.52
C PRO A 116 48.22 22.70 -9.67
N ALA A 117 46.98 23.10 -9.32
CA ALA A 117 46.23 24.34 -9.60
C ALA A 117 46.43 25.25 -10.85
N ALA A 118 45.30 25.46 -11.57
CA ALA A 118 44.62 26.75 -11.86
C ALA A 118 45.06 27.76 -12.96
N ALA A 119 44.07 28.60 -13.34
CA ALA A 119 44.08 29.93 -14.00
C ALA A 119 43.86 30.06 -15.54
N GLU A 120 42.59 30.32 -15.89
CA GLU A 120 42.01 31.34 -16.81
C GLU A 120 42.78 31.93 -18.03
N VAL A 121 42.04 32.11 -19.14
CA VAL A 121 41.80 33.42 -19.81
C VAL A 121 40.62 33.29 -20.81
N ALA A 122 39.86 34.38 -21.05
CA ALA A 122 38.58 34.38 -21.79
C ALA A 122 38.66 34.83 -23.27
N GLY A 123 37.59 34.58 -24.04
CA GLY A 123 37.40 35.11 -25.41
C GLY A 123 36.13 34.63 -26.15
N GLU A 124 35.08 35.44 -26.14
CA GLU A 124 33.90 35.39 -27.05
C GLU A 124 34.14 36.26 -28.32
N PRO A 125 33.23 36.41 -29.33
CA PRO A 125 31.88 35.83 -29.54
C PRO A 125 31.63 35.27 -30.99
N GLU A 126 30.35 35.06 -31.35
CA GLU A 126 29.76 34.96 -32.73
C GLU A 126 29.90 33.62 -33.50
N THR A 127 28.94 33.13 -34.32
CA THR A 127 27.46 33.25 -34.39
C THR A 127 26.85 32.13 -35.28
N LEU A 128 25.62 31.70 -34.96
CA LEU A 128 24.52 31.24 -35.85
C LEU A 128 24.57 29.98 -36.76
N ASP A 129 23.35 29.42 -36.90
CA ASP A 129 22.72 28.66 -38.01
C ASP A 129 22.94 27.14 -38.26
N GLU A 130 21.91 26.57 -38.91
CA GLU A 130 21.56 25.15 -39.06
C GLU A 130 22.12 24.47 -40.33
N PRO A 131 22.21 23.12 -40.39
CA PRO A 131 22.46 22.38 -41.62
C PRO A 131 21.17 21.81 -42.27
N VAL A 132 21.01 22.03 -43.59
CA VAL A 132 19.92 21.47 -44.43
C VAL A 132 20.49 20.47 -45.46
N VAL A 133 19.65 19.53 -45.91
CA VAL A 133 19.97 18.40 -46.80
C VAL A 133 20.16 18.80 -48.28
N ALA A 134 21.10 18.15 -48.99
CA ALA A 134 21.14 18.08 -50.46
C ALA A 134 21.90 16.82 -50.98
N GLU A 135 21.62 16.41 -52.22
CA GLU A 135 22.13 15.20 -52.91
C GLU A 135 23.24 15.53 -53.95
N ILE A 136 23.68 14.52 -54.74
CA ILE A 136 23.83 14.60 -56.23
C ILE A 136 24.16 13.21 -56.86
N THR A 137 23.80 13.06 -58.15
CA THR A 137 23.85 11.87 -59.04
C THR A 137 25.25 11.67 -59.73
N GLU A 138 25.53 10.84 -60.77
CA GLU A 138 24.71 10.29 -61.88
C GLU A 138 25.37 9.12 -62.69
N GLU A 139 24.48 8.36 -63.35
CA GLU A 139 24.50 7.38 -64.49
C GLU A 139 25.75 7.05 -65.37
N PRO A 140 25.75 5.99 -66.26
CA PRO A 140 24.96 5.94 -67.52
C PRO A 140 24.35 4.58 -67.96
N ALA A 141 23.45 4.60 -68.97
CA ALA A 141 22.64 3.47 -69.47
C ALA A 141 22.87 3.05 -70.96
N ALA A 142 22.19 1.99 -71.47
CA ALA A 142 21.62 1.88 -72.84
C ALA A 142 20.88 0.54 -73.20
N VAL A 143 19.99 0.63 -74.21
CA VAL A 143 19.43 -0.42 -75.14
C VAL A 143 18.18 -1.25 -74.73
N GLY A 144 17.24 -1.36 -75.68
CA GLY A 144 16.14 -2.35 -75.83
C GLY A 144 15.90 -2.60 -77.34
N LEU A 145 14.81 -3.19 -77.87
CA LEU A 145 13.51 -3.67 -77.35
C LEU A 145 12.94 -4.72 -78.36
N GLU A 146 12.18 -5.74 -77.92
CA GLU A 146 11.13 -6.42 -78.72
C GLU A 146 10.24 -7.33 -77.85
N GLU A 147 8.96 -7.50 -78.20
CA GLU A 147 7.97 -8.39 -77.55
C GLU A 147 7.81 -9.71 -78.33
N PRO A 148 7.21 -10.78 -77.76
CA PRO A 148 5.80 -11.02 -78.16
C PRO A 148 4.87 -11.72 -77.13
N GLU A 149 3.57 -11.61 -77.45
CA GLU A 149 2.42 -12.45 -77.04
C GLU A 149 1.90 -12.44 -75.59
N ALA A 150 0.58 -12.30 -75.48
CA ALA A 150 -0.15 -12.23 -74.22
C ALA A 150 -0.84 -13.55 -73.87
N VAL A 151 -0.66 -13.99 -72.63
CA VAL A 151 -1.46 -15.06 -72.00
C VAL A 151 -2.41 -14.40 -70.98
N PRO A 152 -3.72 -14.70 -70.99
CA PRO A 152 -4.68 -13.96 -70.17
C PRO A 152 -4.46 -14.19 -68.67
N VAL A 153 -4.17 -13.11 -67.94
CA VAL A 153 -4.18 -13.13 -66.47
C VAL A 153 -5.60 -13.42 -66.00
N HIS A 154 -5.81 -14.63 -65.48
CA HIS A 154 -7.07 -14.99 -64.85
C HIS A 154 -7.24 -14.15 -63.59
N LEU A 155 -8.18 -13.20 -63.59
CA LEU A 155 -8.65 -12.60 -62.34
C LEU A 155 -9.12 -13.76 -61.43
N PRO A 156 -8.74 -13.78 -60.14
CA PRO A 156 -9.31 -14.73 -59.20
C PRO A 156 -10.82 -14.48 -59.17
N LYS A 157 -11.61 -15.48 -59.57
CA LYS A 157 -13.06 -15.42 -59.43
C LYS A 157 -13.36 -15.15 -57.96
N LYS A 158 -14.27 -14.22 -57.67
CA LYS A 158 -14.92 -14.17 -56.36
C LYS A 158 -15.35 -15.61 -56.02
N PRO A 159 -15.04 -16.14 -54.82
CA PRO A 159 -15.74 -17.33 -54.37
C PRO A 159 -17.23 -17.03 -54.42
N LEU A 160 -18.00 -17.95 -55.02
CA LEU A 160 -19.45 -17.90 -54.89
C LEU A 160 -19.80 -17.99 -53.41
N PRO A 161 -20.85 -17.31 -52.93
CA PRO A 161 -21.30 -17.51 -51.56
C PRO A 161 -21.67 -18.99 -51.40
N VAL A 162 -20.91 -19.70 -50.58
CA VAL A 162 -21.49 -20.84 -49.85
C VAL A 162 -22.53 -20.21 -48.94
N GLU A 163 -23.76 -20.71 -48.99
CA GLU A 163 -24.85 -20.21 -48.17
C GLU A 163 -24.58 -20.60 -46.72
N ALA A 164 -23.95 -19.68 -45.99
CA ALA A 164 -23.80 -19.75 -44.54
C ALA A 164 -25.17 -19.49 -43.91
N ASP A 165 -26.00 -20.53 -43.91
CA ASP A 165 -27.35 -20.48 -43.35
C ASP A 165 -27.27 -20.14 -41.86
N GLY A 166 -28.13 -19.22 -41.42
CA GLY A 166 -27.75 -18.26 -40.38
C GLY A 166 -27.92 -18.72 -38.92
N ALA A 167 -26.92 -18.43 -38.07
CA ALA A 167 -27.10 -18.29 -36.61
C ALA A 167 -25.92 -17.52 -35.95
N LEU A 168 -25.89 -16.19 -36.09
CA LEU A 168 -25.09 -15.32 -35.19
C LEU A 168 -25.90 -14.82 -33.97
N ASP A 169 -27.22 -14.96 -34.01
CA ASP A 169 -28.16 -14.29 -33.09
C ASP A 169 -28.46 -15.06 -31.79
N ASP A 170 -27.78 -16.18 -31.53
CA ASP A 170 -28.15 -17.19 -30.52
C ASP A 170 -27.00 -17.51 -29.53
N GLN A 171 -25.98 -16.64 -29.45
CA GLN A 171 -24.86 -16.77 -28.50
C GLN A 171 -25.10 -15.92 -27.26
N ASN A 172 -25.31 -16.55 -26.10
CA ASN A 172 -25.46 -15.82 -24.84
C ASN A 172 -24.09 -15.38 -24.31
N VAL A 173 -23.98 -14.10 -23.98
CA VAL A 173 -22.77 -13.48 -23.42
C VAL A 173 -23.11 -12.83 -22.09
N ARG A 174 -22.55 -13.37 -21.01
CA ARG A 174 -22.73 -12.90 -19.64
C ARG A 174 -21.80 -11.73 -19.39
N LYS A 175 -22.36 -10.59 -18.97
CA LYS A 175 -21.63 -9.35 -18.71
C LYS A 175 -21.41 -9.14 -17.23
N ILE A 176 -20.15 -9.07 -16.82
CA ILE A 176 -19.74 -8.72 -15.46
C ILE A 176 -19.13 -7.32 -15.47
N LYS A 177 -19.51 -6.48 -14.51
CA LYS A 177 -18.94 -5.14 -14.33
C LYS A 177 -18.00 -5.14 -13.13
N TYR A 178 -16.88 -4.45 -13.26
CA TYR A 178 -15.89 -4.30 -12.20
C TYR A 178 -15.08 -3.01 -12.41
N THR A 179 -14.60 -2.42 -11.32
CA THR A 179 -13.71 -1.26 -11.32
C THR A 179 -12.29 -1.73 -11.05
N ASP A 180 -11.41 -1.58 -12.05
CA ASP A 180 -9.97 -1.80 -11.91
C ASP A 180 -9.26 -0.47 -11.65
N PHE A 181 -8.02 -0.51 -11.17
CA PHE A 181 -7.21 0.69 -10.92
C PHE A 181 -5.85 0.61 -11.61
N ARG A 182 -5.19 1.75 -11.82
CA ARG A 182 -3.75 1.79 -12.06
C ARG A 182 -3.10 3.02 -11.45
N ASN A 183 -1.93 2.80 -10.87
CA ASN A 183 -1.04 3.88 -10.45
C ASN A 183 -0.34 4.38 -11.73
N LEU A 184 -0.56 5.65 -12.08
CA LEU A 184 0.08 6.32 -13.20
C LEU A 184 1.44 6.89 -12.77
N SER A 185 2.28 7.30 -13.71
CA SER A 185 3.52 8.01 -13.38
C SER A 185 3.22 9.31 -12.63
N PRO A 186 3.85 9.58 -11.47
CA PRO A 186 3.66 10.83 -10.75
C PRO A 186 4.22 12.01 -11.55
N VAL A 187 3.65 13.19 -11.34
CA VAL A 187 4.13 14.46 -11.93
C VAL A 187 4.79 15.29 -10.84
N VAL A 188 6.04 15.73 -11.07
CA VAL A 188 6.74 16.64 -10.15
C VAL A 188 6.55 18.07 -10.62
N ILE A 189 5.89 18.88 -9.79
CA ILE A 189 5.69 20.31 -9.99
C ILE A 189 6.78 21.05 -9.20
N TYR A 190 7.48 21.99 -9.86
CA TYR A 190 8.50 22.81 -9.23
C TYR A 190 7.96 24.21 -8.95
N VAL A 191 8.15 24.70 -7.73
CA VAL A 191 7.70 26.02 -7.28
C VAL A 191 8.92 26.78 -6.76
N GLU A 192 9.34 27.83 -7.48
CA GLU A 192 10.38 28.77 -7.04
C GLU A 192 9.74 30.15 -6.86
N GLU A 193 9.55 30.57 -5.60
CA GLU A 193 8.81 31.79 -5.26
C GLU A 193 9.45 32.58 -4.11
N ASP A 194 9.21 33.88 -4.11
CA ASP A 194 9.89 34.86 -3.26
C ASP A 194 8.99 35.35 -2.10
N VAL A 195 9.18 34.79 -0.90
CA VAL A 195 8.39 35.11 0.31
C VAL A 195 8.88 36.38 1.00
N LEU A 196 7.94 37.26 1.37
CA LEU A 196 8.18 38.51 2.08
C LEU A 196 7.75 38.43 3.56
N ILE A 197 8.58 39.00 4.43
CA ILE A 197 8.32 39.16 5.87
C ILE A 197 7.68 40.52 6.11
N THR A 198 6.40 40.54 6.50
CA THR A 198 5.62 41.77 6.67
C THR A 198 6.16 42.66 7.79
N ASP A 199 6.03 43.99 7.61
CA ASP A 199 6.52 45.05 8.51
C ASP A 199 6.08 44.88 9.99
N ALA A 200 4.99 44.15 10.24
CA ALA A 200 4.48 43.83 11.57
C ALA A 200 5.27 42.71 12.31
N LYS A 201 6.32 42.16 11.70
CA LYS A 201 7.25 41.19 12.30
C LYS A 201 8.68 41.76 12.31
N PRO A 202 9.57 41.32 13.21
CA PRO A 202 10.97 41.76 13.22
C PRO A 202 11.79 41.14 12.09
N ASP A 203 12.99 41.69 11.88
CA ASP A 203 13.92 41.34 10.82
C ASP A 203 14.51 39.93 11.00
N MET A 204 14.61 39.16 9.91
CA MET A 204 15.17 37.80 9.95
C MET A 204 16.69 37.83 9.92
N LEU A 205 17.30 37.33 11.00
CA LEU A 205 18.74 37.06 11.10
C LEU A 205 19.11 35.69 10.51
N ARG A 206 18.35 34.65 10.89
CA ARG A 206 18.61 33.24 10.56
C ARG A 206 17.30 32.45 10.47
N MET A 207 17.07 31.72 9.39
CA MET A 207 15.99 30.73 9.31
C MET A 207 16.36 29.46 10.10
N LEU A 208 15.38 28.85 10.77
CA LEU A 208 15.53 27.67 11.64
C LEU A 208 14.82 26.44 11.08
N SER A 209 13.60 26.61 10.59
CA SER A 209 12.87 25.59 9.83
C SER A 209 12.06 26.26 8.74
N VAL A 210 11.89 25.56 7.62
CA VAL A 210 10.79 25.78 6.67
C VAL A 210 10.13 24.43 6.46
N GLU A 211 8.84 24.37 6.74
CA GLU A 211 7.99 23.19 6.60
C GLU A 211 6.84 23.53 5.65
N GLY A 212 6.35 22.54 4.92
CA GLY A 212 5.33 22.75 3.90
C GLY A 212 4.38 21.57 3.78
N SER A 213 3.10 21.88 3.65
CA SER A 213 2.04 20.93 3.34
C SER A 213 1.34 21.34 2.05
N CYS A 214 1.03 20.36 1.20
CA CYS A 214 0.43 20.59 -0.10
C CYS A 214 -1.07 20.26 -0.07
N GLN A 215 -1.89 21.09 -0.70
CA GLN A 215 -3.32 20.87 -0.85
C GLN A 215 -3.72 21.07 -2.31
N LEU A 216 -4.47 20.11 -2.87
CA LEU A 216 -4.96 20.18 -4.25
C LEU A 216 -6.38 20.75 -4.30
N ALA A 217 -6.63 21.66 -5.24
CA ALA A 217 -7.95 22.26 -5.44
C ALA A 217 -8.96 21.30 -6.11
N GLU A 218 -8.47 20.36 -6.92
CA GLU A 218 -9.24 19.25 -7.48
C GLU A 218 -8.53 17.93 -7.16
N ARG A 219 -9.25 16.98 -6.54
CA ARG A 219 -8.70 15.68 -6.13
C ARG A 219 -9.17 14.48 -6.94
N ASN A 220 -10.25 14.62 -7.71
CA ASN A 220 -10.79 13.56 -8.57
C ASN A 220 -11.11 14.18 -9.93
N VAL A 221 -10.31 13.86 -10.95
CA VAL A 221 -10.47 14.40 -12.32
C VAL A 221 -11.12 13.33 -13.20
N PRO A 222 -12.35 13.55 -13.72
CA PRO A 222 -12.96 12.65 -14.69
C PRO A 222 -12.29 12.80 -16.06
N THR A 223 -12.08 11.68 -16.74
CA THR A 223 -11.43 11.63 -18.05
C THR A 223 -12.45 11.51 -19.18
N GLY A 224 -12.14 12.13 -20.32
CA GLY A 224 -12.99 12.11 -21.51
C GLY A 224 -12.90 10.81 -22.31
N ALA A 225 -13.56 10.79 -23.47
CA ALA A 225 -13.54 9.65 -24.40
C ALA A 225 -12.23 9.48 -25.19
N HIS A 226 -11.20 10.31 -24.93
CA HIS A 226 -9.92 10.29 -25.63
C HIS A 226 -8.79 9.99 -24.64
N GLY A 227 -8.05 8.91 -24.87
CA GLY A 227 -7.07 8.37 -23.91
C GLY A 227 -5.78 9.17 -23.72
N ILE A 228 -5.72 10.43 -24.15
CA ILE A 228 -4.72 11.42 -23.72
C ILE A 228 -5.48 12.73 -23.45
N GLN A 229 -5.34 13.27 -22.25
CA GLN A 229 -6.03 14.47 -21.80
C GLN A 229 -5.04 15.46 -21.16
N SER A 230 -5.19 16.74 -21.48
CA SER A 230 -4.55 17.82 -20.73
C SER A 230 -5.24 17.98 -19.38
N MET A 231 -4.54 17.68 -18.30
CA MET A 231 -5.01 17.82 -16.93
C MET A 231 -4.30 19.01 -16.26
N ARG A 232 -5.09 20.00 -15.86
CA ARG A 232 -4.62 21.13 -15.06
C ARG A 232 -4.58 20.72 -13.59
N ILE A 233 -3.38 20.66 -13.03
CA ILE A 233 -3.19 20.49 -11.59
C ILE A 233 -3.08 21.89 -10.99
N THR A 234 -3.94 22.20 -10.02
CA THR A 234 -3.84 23.42 -9.21
C THR A 234 -3.95 23.09 -7.74
N GLY A 235 -3.19 23.80 -6.94
CA GLY A 235 -3.20 23.65 -5.50
C GLY A 235 -2.46 24.78 -4.82
N ASP A 236 -2.22 24.60 -3.54
CA ASP A 236 -1.38 25.49 -2.76
C ASP A 236 -0.45 24.74 -1.82
N LEU A 237 0.73 25.33 -1.65
CA LEU A 237 1.74 24.95 -0.69
C LEU A 237 1.58 25.90 0.51
N LYS A 238 0.95 25.42 1.58
CA LYS A 238 0.99 26.08 2.89
C LYS A 238 2.39 25.90 3.44
N ILE A 239 3.02 26.99 3.87
CA ILE A 239 4.39 27.02 4.39
C ILE A 239 4.36 27.59 5.79
N GLN A 240 5.00 26.90 6.73
CA GLN A 240 5.25 27.37 8.08
C GLN A 240 6.77 27.48 8.28
N ALA A 241 7.26 28.71 8.43
CA ALA A 241 8.67 29.02 8.60
C ALA A 241 8.95 29.52 10.03
N LEU A 242 10.04 29.04 10.62
CA LEU A 242 10.60 29.53 11.88
C LEU A 242 11.90 30.27 11.60
N TYR A 243 12.11 31.41 12.27
CA TYR A 243 13.37 32.16 12.20
C TYR A 243 13.76 32.80 13.53
N THR A 244 15.04 33.16 13.64
CA THR A 244 15.58 34.01 14.71
C THR A 244 15.56 35.47 14.26
N ALA A 245 15.08 36.34 15.15
CA ALA A 245 15.22 37.78 15.09
C ALA A 245 15.82 38.30 16.42
N GLU A 246 16.27 39.55 16.46
CA GLU A 246 16.59 40.25 17.71
C GLU A 246 15.30 40.92 18.26
N ASP A 247 15.12 40.88 19.58
CA ASP A 247 14.08 41.63 20.33
C ASP A 247 14.64 42.99 20.81
N ASP A 248 13.81 43.86 21.41
CA ASP A 248 14.19 45.20 21.91
C ASP A 248 15.34 45.23 22.95
N ALA A 249 15.84 44.06 23.35
CA ALA A 249 16.93 43.86 24.32
C ALA A 249 18.18 43.19 23.72
N ASP A 250 18.32 43.17 22.39
CA ASP A 250 19.38 42.47 21.63
C ASP A 250 19.42 40.93 21.88
N GLU A 251 18.34 40.34 22.42
CA GLU A 251 18.25 38.89 22.64
C GLU A 251 17.63 38.16 21.42
N PRO A 252 18.14 36.96 21.06
CA PRO A 252 17.62 36.19 19.94
C PRO A 252 16.28 35.51 20.27
N ILE A 253 15.21 35.92 19.60
CA ILE A 253 13.86 35.36 19.74
C ILE A 253 13.45 34.50 18.54
N VAL A 254 12.67 33.45 18.80
CA VAL A 254 12.05 32.61 17.76
C VAL A 254 10.74 33.25 17.28
N VAL A 255 10.62 33.43 15.97
CA VAL A 255 9.48 34.06 15.29
C VAL A 255 8.98 33.13 14.19
N SER A 256 7.66 33.03 14.04
CA SER A 256 7.02 32.24 12.99
C SER A 256 6.46 33.08 11.85
N LEU A 257 6.43 32.52 10.65
CA LEU A 257 5.78 33.03 9.46
C LEU A 257 5.05 31.93 8.70
N ASP A 258 3.72 32.03 8.70
CA ASP A 258 2.84 31.23 7.86
C ASP A 258 2.57 31.98 6.54
N THR A 259 2.62 31.25 5.42
CA THR A 259 2.26 31.78 4.09
C THR A 259 1.66 30.66 3.21
N LYS A 260 1.05 31.03 2.08
CA LYS A 260 0.35 30.12 1.17
C LYS A 260 0.74 30.47 -0.27
N ILE A 261 1.51 29.60 -0.93
CA ILE A 261 1.97 29.78 -2.30
C ILE A 261 1.08 28.96 -3.23
N LEU A 262 0.40 29.61 -4.18
CA LEU A 262 -0.44 28.92 -5.16
C LEU A 262 0.41 28.40 -6.32
N PHE A 263 0.16 27.18 -6.77
CA PHE A 263 0.84 26.60 -7.93
C PHE A 263 -0.16 26.09 -8.98
N ARG A 264 0.31 26.01 -10.23
CA ARG A 264 -0.44 25.47 -11.37
C ARG A 264 0.52 24.82 -12.36
N GLU A 265 0.23 23.60 -12.76
CA GLU A 265 0.93 22.89 -13.84
C GLU A 265 -0.10 22.26 -14.79
N ASP A 266 0.10 22.40 -16.10
CA ASP A 266 -0.76 21.80 -17.13
C ASP A 266 -0.05 20.58 -17.74
N CYS A 267 -0.41 19.38 -17.31
CA CYS A 267 0.25 18.13 -17.70
C CYS A 267 -0.57 17.32 -18.71
N MET A 268 0.09 16.48 -19.52
CA MET A 268 -0.57 15.55 -20.45
C MET A 268 -0.58 14.14 -19.86
N VAL A 269 -1.76 13.65 -19.49
CA VAL A 269 -1.91 12.31 -18.89
C VAL A 269 -2.56 11.36 -19.89
N LYS A 270 -1.96 10.18 -20.06
CA LYS A 270 -2.55 9.07 -20.82
C LYS A 270 -3.49 8.29 -19.90
N SER A 271 -4.77 8.22 -20.25
CA SER A 271 -5.83 7.63 -19.43
C SER A 271 -6.70 6.63 -20.21
N GLU A 272 -7.49 5.82 -19.51
CA GLU A 272 -8.56 5.03 -20.14
C GLU A 272 -9.83 5.89 -20.31
N PRO A 273 -10.62 5.71 -21.39
CA PRO A 273 -11.87 6.44 -21.57
C PRO A 273 -12.85 6.26 -20.41
N ASN A 274 -13.46 7.36 -19.97
CA ASN A 274 -14.43 7.41 -18.86
C ASN A 274 -13.88 6.96 -17.49
N SER A 275 -12.55 6.93 -17.31
CA SER A 275 -11.92 6.68 -16.01
C SER A 275 -11.90 7.93 -15.12
N ILE A 276 -11.69 7.76 -13.81
CA ILE A 276 -11.51 8.85 -12.84
C ILE A 276 -10.10 8.78 -12.29
N ILE A 277 -9.33 9.87 -12.38
CA ILE A 277 -7.99 9.97 -11.79
C ILE A 277 -8.11 10.65 -10.42
N ALA A 278 -7.80 9.93 -9.35
CA ALA A 278 -7.58 10.55 -8.04
C ALA A 278 -6.16 11.08 -7.91
N LEU A 279 -6.01 12.21 -7.21
CA LEU A 279 -4.76 12.92 -7.01
C LEU A 279 -4.46 13.08 -5.51
N SER A 280 -3.22 12.76 -5.11
CA SER A 280 -2.62 13.19 -3.84
C SER A 280 -1.28 13.88 -4.13
N ALA A 281 -0.83 14.77 -3.25
CA ALA A 281 0.37 15.58 -3.50
C ALA A 281 1.27 15.67 -2.27
N ASP A 282 2.51 15.25 -2.44
CA ASP A 282 3.49 15.08 -1.37
C ASP A 282 4.67 16.05 -1.57
N VAL A 283 5.16 16.68 -0.49
CA VAL A 283 6.29 17.62 -0.58
C VAL A 283 7.61 16.83 -0.61
N ARG A 284 8.06 16.51 -1.83
CA ARG A 284 9.27 15.72 -2.12
C ARG A 284 10.54 16.42 -1.61
N SER A 285 10.69 17.72 -1.88
CA SER A 285 11.73 18.56 -1.28
C SER A 285 11.24 19.99 -1.03
N LEU A 286 11.85 20.66 -0.06
CA LEU A 286 11.55 22.03 0.33
C LEU A 286 12.84 22.72 0.80
N GLU A 287 13.41 23.50 -0.10
CA GLU A 287 14.63 24.28 0.09
C GLU A 287 14.30 25.77 0.25
N TRP A 288 15.18 26.53 0.88
CA TRP A 288 15.01 27.97 1.07
C TRP A 288 16.35 28.70 0.98
N GLU A 289 16.32 29.97 0.58
CA GLU A 289 17.52 30.80 0.39
C GLU A 289 17.25 32.24 0.91
N ARG A 290 18.09 32.75 1.82
CA ARG A 290 17.94 34.11 2.37
C ARG A 290 18.38 35.15 1.35
N ILE A 291 17.45 36.00 0.89
CA ILE A 291 17.76 37.12 -0.02
C ILE A 291 18.18 38.36 0.79
N ASN A 292 17.45 38.69 1.86
CA ASN A 292 17.83 39.73 2.83
C ASN A 292 17.11 39.48 4.18
N GLU A 293 17.03 40.48 5.08
CA GLU A 293 16.32 40.34 6.36
C GLU A 293 14.78 40.35 6.27
N ARG A 294 14.23 40.75 5.12
CA ARG A 294 12.77 40.85 4.86
C ARG A 294 12.27 39.88 3.80
N LYS A 295 13.16 39.08 3.21
CA LYS A 295 12.85 38.27 2.03
C LYS A 295 13.68 36.99 1.99
N PHE A 296 13.01 35.87 1.74
CA PHE A 296 13.65 34.60 1.41
C PHE A 296 12.94 33.95 0.24
N ARG A 297 13.69 33.19 -0.54
CA ARG A 297 13.17 32.34 -1.60
C ARG A 297 12.82 30.97 -1.03
N VAL A 298 11.79 30.35 -1.59
CA VAL A 298 11.47 28.93 -1.40
C VAL A 298 11.60 28.24 -2.75
N ARG A 299 12.23 27.05 -2.76
CA ARG A 299 12.23 26.10 -3.87
C ARG A 299 11.60 24.79 -3.39
N ALA A 300 10.42 24.46 -3.89
CA ALA A 300 9.73 23.22 -3.56
C ALA A 300 9.60 22.30 -4.78
N ALA A 301 9.77 21.00 -4.56
CA ALA A 301 9.34 19.97 -5.49
C ALA A 301 8.13 19.24 -4.89
N ILE A 302 6.99 19.34 -5.54
CA ILE A 302 5.72 18.72 -5.13
C ILE A 302 5.48 17.53 -6.05
N GLU A 303 5.42 16.32 -5.51
CA GLU A 303 5.19 15.09 -6.25
C GLU A 303 3.71 14.72 -6.19
N VAL A 304 3.03 14.84 -7.34
CA VAL A 304 1.61 14.56 -7.47
C VAL A 304 1.43 13.10 -7.91
N ASN A 305 1.04 12.27 -6.94
CA ASN A 305 0.71 10.87 -7.11
C ASN A 305 -0.67 10.74 -7.78
N MET A 306 -0.76 9.84 -8.77
CA MET A 306 -1.94 9.70 -9.64
C MET A 306 -2.46 8.27 -9.66
N ARG A 307 -3.74 8.09 -9.33
CA ARG A 307 -4.39 6.77 -9.26
C ARG A 307 -5.68 6.77 -10.05
N GLU A 308 -5.64 6.13 -11.22
CA GLU A 308 -6.79 6.03 -12.13
C GLU A 308 -7.68 4.85 -11.72
N TYR A 309 -8.99 5.05 -11.72
CA TYR A 309 -10.03 4.03 -11.54
C TYR A 309 -10.86 3.94 -12.82
N CYS A 310 -11.03 2.73 -13.36
CA CYS A 310 -11.64 2.49 -14.66
C CYS A 310 -12.68 1.36 -14.57
N ASP A 311 -13.94 1.70 -14.81
CA ASP A 311 -15.05 0.76 -14.89
C ASP A 311 -14.97 -0.04 -16.19
N LYS A 312 -14.92 -1.36 -16.07
CA LYS A 312 -14.71 -2.31 -17.16
C LYS A 312 -15.84 -3.31 -17.24
N GLU A 313 -16.19 -3.69 -18.47
CA GLU A 313 -17.07 -4.84 -18.74
C GLU A 313 -16.23 -6.05 -19.13
N LEU A 314 -16.39 -7.16 -18.41
CA LEU A 314 -15.88 -8.47 -18.78
C LEU A 314 -17.03 -9.28 -19.40
N ASN A 315 -16.84 -9.65 -20.66
CA ASN A 315 -17.77 -10.51 -21.39
C ASN A 315 -17.29 -11.96 -21.27
N LEU A 316 -18.13 -12.83 -20.71
CA LEU A 316 -17.94 -14.28 -20.73
C LEU A 316 -18.93 -14.92 -21.70
N PHE A 317 -18.47 -15.89 -22.49
CA PHE A 317 -19.36 -16.78 -23.22
C PHE A 317 -20.10 -17.67 -22.22
N ASP A 318 -21.44 -17.77 -22.35
CA ASP A 318 -22.33 -18.38 -21.36
C ASP A 318 -22.98 -19.67 -21.88
N ASP A 319 -23.66 -19.62 -23.03
CA ASP A 319 -24.33 -20.79 -23.61
C ASP A 319 -24.70 -20.61 -25.10
N VAL A 320 -24.82 -21.75 -25.79
CA VAL A 320 -25.54 -21.94 -27.07
C VAL A 320 -26.27 -23.29 -26.97
N LYS A 321 -27.61 -23.27 -26.98
CA LYS A 321 -28.55 -24.42 -27.07
C LYS A 321 -27.96 -25.79 -26.68
N LYS A 322 -28.04 -26.09 -25.37
CA LYS A 322 -27.39 -27.24 -24.69
C LYS A 322 -27.65 -28.64 -25.26
N ASP A 323 -28.71 -28.86 -26.05
CA ASP A 323 -29.20 -30.19 -26.40
C ASP A 323 -28.20 -31.06 -27.22
N GLU A 324 -27.29 -30.45 -27.99
CA GLU A 324 -26.24 -31.17 -28.75
C GLU A 324 -24.79 -30.83 -28.34
N MET A 325 -24.60 -30.20 -27.17
CA MET A 325 -23.33 -29.61 -26.73
C MET A 325 -22.76 -30.24 -25.44
N GLN A 326 -21.45 -30.10 -25.28
CA GLN A 326 -20.70 -30.33 -24.04
C GLN A 326 -19.79 -29.14 -23.75
N PHE A 327 -19.66 -28.78 -22.48
CA PHE A 327 -18.86 -27.66 -21.98
C PHE A 327 -17.90 -28.13 -20.88
N LEU A 328 -16.69 -27.59 -20.88
CA LEU A 328 -15.72 -27.70 -19.81
C LEU A 328 -15.70 -26.38 -19.05
N GLU A 329 -16.27 -26.41 -17.85
CA GLU A 329 -16.33 -25.26 -16.95
C GLU A 329 -14.98 -25.06 -16.23
N ASP A 330 -14.61 -23.80 -16.03
CA ASP A 330 -13.47 -23.34 -15.22
C ASP A 330 -13.90 -22.05 -14.47
N GLU A 331 -13.11 -21.59 -13.50
CA GLU A 331 -13.47 -20.45 -12.65
C GLU A 331 -12.45 -19.31 -12.78
N ILE A 332 -12.89 -18.16 -13.30
CA ILE A 332 -12.07 -16.94 -13.21
C ILE A 332 -12.24 -16.28 -11.84
N ARG A 333 -11.10 -15.86 -11.28
CA ARG A 333 -11.01 -15.13 -10.02
C ARG A 333 -10.19 -13.87 -10.22
N PHE A 334 -10.76 -12.73 -9.85
CA PHE A 334 -10.13 -11.42 -9.96
C PHE A 334 -10.69 -10.47 -8.90
N THR A 335 -10.01 -9.34 -8.73
CA THR A 335 -10.38 -8.30 -7.75
C THR A 335 -11.17 -7.19 -8.41
N ASP A 336 -12.20 -6.76 -7.69
CA ASP A 336 -13.01 -5.59 -7.99
C ASP A 336 -12.88 -4.58 -6.84
N ILE A 337 -12.89 -3.28 -7.14
CA ILE A 337 -13.05 -2.23 -6.15
C ILE A 337 -14.54 -2.13 -5.84
N ALA A 338 -14.96 -2.88 -4.82
CA ALA A 338 -16.35 -3.01 -4.39
C ALA A 338 -17.00 -1.66 -4.01
N MET A 339 -16.20 -0.74 -3.48
CA MET A 339 -16.60 0.59 -3.01
C MET A 339 -15.37 1.50 -3.01
N ARG A 340 -15.53 2.75 -3.45
CA ARG A 340 -14.64 3.86 -3.08
C ARG A 340 -15.49 5.06 -2.67
N LYS A 341 -15.37 5.49 -1.41
CA LYS A 341 -16.15 6.61 -0.85
C LYS A 341 -15.27 7.58 -0.08
N THR A 342 -15.52 8.87 -0.28
CA THR A 342 -14.80 9.97 0.37
C THR A 342 -15.81 10.81 1.16
N GLU A 343 -15.52 11.12 2.43
CA GLU A 343 -16.41 11.86 3.32
C GLU A 343 -15.58 12.81 4.21
N ILE A 344 -15.98 14.09 4.26
CA ILE A 344 -15.30 15.17 4.99
C ILE A 344 -15.97 15.36 6.36
N MET A 345 -15.17 15.61 7.41
CA MET A 345 -15.66 15.91 8.75
C MET A 345 -14.86 17.06 9.39
N GLU A 346 -15.58 18.07 9.91
CA GLU A 346 -15.01 19.10 10.80
C GLU A 346 -14.73 18.47 12.18
N VAL A 347 -13.52 18.64 12.69
CA VAL A 347 -13.07 18.13 14.00
C VAL A 347 -12.60 19.29 14.87
N ALA A 348 -13.37 19.59 15.92
CA ALA A 348 -13.19 20.74 16.80
C ALA A 348 -12.95 20.28 18.25
N GLU A 349 -11.71 20.34 18.72
CA GLU A 349 -11.23 19.69 19.95
C GLU A 349 -10.56 20.67 20.92
N GLU A 350 -10.83 20.54 22.23
CA GLU A 350 -10.23 21.36 23.29
C GLU A 350 -9.24 20.57 24.15
N ILE A 351 -7.97 20.67 23.79
CA ILE A 351 -6.85 19.98 24.46
C ILE A 351 -6.29 20.89 25.56
N LYS A 352 -6.49 20.49 26.82
CA LYS A 352 -5.89 21.21 27.97
C LYS A 352 -4.39 20.89 28.08
N LEU A 353 -3.60 21.87 28.52
CA LEU A 353 -2.22 21.63 28.97
C LEU A 353 -2.19 20.77 30.24
N ARG A 354 -1.06 20.12 30.54
CA ARG A 354 -0.91 19.31 31.76
C ARG A 354 -0.68 20.23 32.96
N GLU A 355 -1.01 19.75 34.16
CA GLU A 355 -0.81 20.51 35.39
C GLU A 355 0.68 20.88 35.58
N GLY A 356 0.98 22.17 35.50
CA GLY A 356 2.34 22.72 35.64
C GLY A 356 3.06 23.07 34.34
N ASP A 357 2.50 22.79 33.16
CA ASP A 357 3.01 23.36 31.91
C ASP A 357 2.76 24.89 31.85
N PRO A 358 3.66 25.70 31.24
CA PRO A 358 3.53 27.16 31.17
C PRO A 358 2.35 27.67 30.32
N GLU A 359 1.83 28.87 30.61
CA GLU A 359 0.72 29.49 29.87
C GLU A 359 1.11 29.91 28.43
N ILE A 360 0.15 29.87 27.51
CA ILE A 360 0.38 30.11 26.08
C ILE A 360 0.23 31.60 25.75
N ASP A 361 1.35 32.31 25.55
CA ASP A 361 1.33 33.68 24.99
C ASP A 361 0.89 33.64 23.52
N LYS A 362 1.53 32.75 22.76
CA LYS A 362 1.42 32.67 21.30
C LYS A 362 1.94 31.33 20.77
N ILE A 363 1.13 30.63 19.97
CA ILE A 363 1.58 29.47 19.18
C ILE A 363 2.54 29.96 18.09
N LEU A 364 3.68 29.29 17.93
CA LEU A 364 4.70 29.59 16.93
C LEU A 364 4.56 28.65 15.71
N CYS A 365 4.58 27.34 15.92
CA CYS A 365 4.35 26.34 14.87
C CYS A 365 3.72 25.07 15.45
N PHE A 366 3.12 24.25 14.59
CA PHE A 366 2.61 22.93 14.99
C PHE A 366 2.51 21.97 13.79
N ASN A 367 2.69 20.68 14.05
CA ASN A 367 2.35 19.61 13.09
C ASN A 367 1.21 18.77 13.66
N VAL A 368 0.35 18.23 12.78
CA VAL A 368 -0.70 17.26 13.11
C VAL A 368 -0.54 16.04 12.22
N ASN A 369 -0.44 14.85 12.82
CA ASN A 369 -0.46 13.57 12.11
C ASN A 369 -1.74 12.80 12.48
N LEU A 370 -2.39 12.18 11.50
CA LEU A 370 -3.61 11.39 11.69
C LEU A 370 -3.32 9.90 11.54
N VAL A 371 -3.75 9.11 12.53
CA VAL A 371 -3.44 7.68 12.66
C VAL A 371 -4.73 6.88 12.82
N GLU A 372 -4.94 5.86 11.99
CA GLU A 372 -6.01 4.87 12.19
C GLU A 372 -5.64 3.95 13.36
N ASN A 373 -6.35 4.07 14.48
CA ASN A 373 -6.20 3.14 15.61
C ASN A 373 -7.01 1.86 15.41
N HIS A 374 -8.23 2.01 14.89
CA HIS A 374 -9.20 0.93 14.78
C HIS A 374 -10.28 1.25 13.76
N LYS A 375 -10.73 0.23 13.03
CA LYS A 375 -11.71 0.35 11.95
C LYS A 375 -12.66 -0.83 11.97
N GLN A 376 -13.96 -0.54 11.98
CA GLN A 376 -15.03 -1.53 11.89
C GLN A 376 -15.97 -1.17 10.75
N ILE A 377 -16.31 -2.13 9.90
CA ILE A 377 -17.28 -1.95 8.83
C ILE A 377 -18.46 -2.88 9.02
N THR A 378 -19.66 -2.33 8.88
CA THR A 378 -20.91 -3.05 8.66
C THR A 378 -21.44 -2.73 7.26
N ASN A 379 -22.48 -3.43 6.82
CA ASN A 379 -23.14 -3.17 5.53
C ASN A 379 -23.83 -1.79 5.45
N GLU A 380 -23.87 -1.00 6.53
CA GLU A 380 -24.55 0.31 6.61
C GLU A 380 -23.59 1.47 6.92
N LYS A 381 -22.44 1.19 7.54
CA LYS A 381 -21.44 2.21 7.91
C LYS A 381 -20.07 1.63 8.21
N ALA A 382 -19.03 2.41 7.92
CA ALA A 382 -17.74 2.29 8.57
C ALA A 382 -17.72 3.17 9.84
N MET A 383 -17.07 2.67 10.89
CA MET A 383 -16.68 3.42 12.08
C MET A 383 -15.16 3.38 12.15
N ILE A 384 -14.54 4.56 12.18
CA ILE A 384 -13.08 4.72 12.12
C ILE A 384 -12.66 5.55 13.33
N ASN A 385 -11.82 4.99 14.20
CA ASN A 385 -11.22 5.69 15.32
C ASN A 385 -9.86 6.23 14.88
N VAL A 386 -9.67 7.54 14.99
CA VAL A 386 -8.47 8.25 14.53
C VAL A 386 -7.86 9.02 15.69
N THR A 387 -6.57 8.85 15.93
CA THR A 387 -5.81 9.78 16.79
C THR A 387 -5.19 10.87 15.94
N ALA A 388 -5.39 12.12 16.34
CA ALA A 388 -4.54 13.23 15.95
C ALA A 388 -3.38 13.36 16.94
N HIS A 389 -2.15 13.13 16.49
CA HIS A 389 -0.93 13.42 17.25
C HIS A 389 -0.44 14.82 16.91
N LEU A 390 -0.21 15.67 17.93
CA LEU A 390 0.22 17.06 17.77
C LEU A 390 1.59 17.29 18.41
N ASN A 391 2.51 17.85 17.61
CA ASN A 391 3.73 18.49 18.09
C ASN A 391 3.55 20.00 17.99
N VAL A 392 3.64 20.72 19.10
CA VAL A 392 3.34 22.16 19.20
C VAL A 392 4.54 22.90 19.79
N LEU A 393 4.90 24.03 19.19
CA LEU A 393 5.83 25.01 19.75
C LEU A 393 5.06 26.31 20.04
N TYR A 394 5.16 26.81 21.26
CA TYR A 394 4.58 28.10 21.66
C TYR A 394 5.57 28.96 22.44
N LYS A 395 5.28 30.26 22.56
CA LYS A 395 5.99 31.22 23.42
C LYS A 395 5.25 31.33 24.76
N SER A 396 6.01 31.36 25.85
CA SER A 396 5.54 31.56 27.23
C SER A 396 6.60 32.31 28.03
N ASP A 397 6.23 33.41 28.70
CA ASP A 397 7.15 34.28 29.46
C ASP A 397 8.44 34.61 28.68
N GLY A 398 8.30 34.90 27.39
CA GLY A 398 9.42 35.19 26.49
C GLY A 398 10.09 33.95 25.85
N CYS A 399 9.94 32.77 26.45
CA CYS A 399 10.69 31.56 26.10
C CYS A 399 9.90 30.60 25.18
N PRO A 400 10.56 29.86 24.28
CA PRO A 400 9.92 28.80 23.49
C PRO A 400 9.73 27.51 24.31
N VAL A 401 8.51 26.96 24.26
CA VAL A 401 8.10 25.73 24.95
C VAL A 401 7.60 24.70 23.93
N PHE A 402 8.15 23.49 24.00
CA PHE A 402 7.67 22.34 23.24
C PHE A 402 6.58 21.60 24.02
N TYR A 403 5.46 21.30 23.38
CA TYR A 403 4.38 20.50 23.93
C TYR A 403 3.92 19.45 22.93
N LYS A 404 3.78 18.22 23.42
CA LYS A 404 3.32 17.05 22.67
C LYS A 404 2.03 16.55 23.30
N CYS A 405 1.00 16.40 22.50
CA CYS A 405 -0.30 15.90 22.92
C CYS A 405 -0.97 15.08 21.81
N SER A 406 -2.11 14.47 22.13
CA SER A 406 -2.97 13.82 21.15
C SER A 406 -4.43 13.99 21.54
N THR A 407 -5.33 13.83 20.57
CA THR A 407 -6.78 13.69 20.81
C THR A 407 -7.37 12.66 19.84
N ASP A 408 -8.44 11.99 20.28
CA ASP A 408 -9.05 10.85 19.59
C ASP A 408 -10.46 11.20 19.14
N PHE A 409 -10.78 10.98 17.86
CA PHE A 409 -12.12 11.20 17.30
C PHE A 409 -12.61 9.96 16.54
N THR A 410 -13.94 9.85 16.37
CA THR A 410 -14.59 8.75 15.65
C THR A 410 -15.37 9.27 14.46
N GLN A 411 -14.97 8.90 13.24
CA GLN A 411 -15.74 9.19 12.04
C GLN A 411 -16.69 8.04 11.70
N PHE A 412 -17.88 8.39 11.23
CA PHE A 412 -18.88 7.45 10.72
C PHE A 412 -19.13 7.70 9.23
N VAL A 413 -18.50 6.92 8.35
CA VAL A 413 -18.73 6.99 6.90
C VAL A 413 -19.92 6.08 6.56
N ARG A 414 -20.97 6.61 5.94
CA ARG A 414 -22.15 5.79 5.58
C ARG A 414 -21.86 4.85 4.43
N ILE A 415 -22.49 3.68 4.39
CA ILE A 415 -22.39 2.74 3.28
C ILE A 415 -23.81 2.51 2.74
N ASP A 416 -24.03 2.99 1.52
CA ASP A 416 -25.33 3.01 0.86
C ASP A 416 -25.45 1.90 -0.23
N GLU A 417 -24.37 1.12 -0.39
CA GLU A 417 -24.19 0.08 -1.40
C GLU A 417 -24.48 -1.33 -0.84
N LYS A 418 -24.88 -2.25 -1.72
CA LYS A 418 -25.05 -3.67 -1.39
C LYS A 418 -23.99 -4.48 -2.10
N PHE A 419 -23.30 -5.34 -1.38
CA PHE A 419 -22.22 -6.17 -1.93
C PHE A 419 -22.69 -7.61 -2.11
N ASP A 420 -22.63 -8.08 -3.36
CA ASP A 420 -22.98 -9.46 -3.73
C ASP A 420 -21.92 -10.49 -3.28
N TYR A 421 -20.70 -10.01 -3.05
CA TYR A 421 -19.55 -10.74 -2.52
C TYR A 421 -18.99 -9.99 -1.30
N PRO A 422 -18.40 -10.68 -0.30
CA PRO A 422 -17.86 -10.04 0.88
C PRO A 422 -16.67 -9.11 0.56
N LEU A 423 -16.55 -8.04 1.34
CA LEU A 423 -15.36 -7.18 1.35
C LEU A 423 -14.20 -7.94 2.00
N ILE A 424 -13.03 -7.98 1.36
CA ILE A 424 -11.89 -8.81 1.79
C ILE A 424 -10.81 -8.00 2.53
N ALA A 425 -10.55 -6.78 2.05
CA ALA A 425 -9.56 -5.85 2.57
C ALA A 425 -9.90 -4.45 2.08
N GLY A 426 -9.37 -3.41 2.72
CA GLY A 426 -9.58 -2.04 2.28
C GLY A 426 -8.58 -1.06 2.86
N ARG A 427 -8.42 0.05 2.13
CA ARG A 427 -7.54 1.16 2.44
C ARG A 427 -8.33 2.29 3.07
N THR A 428 -7.65 3.05 3.92
CA THR A 428 -8.13 4.30 4.49
C THR A 428 -7.02 5.32 4.36
N PHE A 429 -7.38 6.52 3.92
CA PHE A 429 -6.50 7.67 3.82
C PHE A 429 -7.16 8.85 4.51
N PHE A 430 -6.37 9.70 5.17
CA PHE A 430 -6.80 10.95 5.78
C PHE A 430 -6.00 12.09 5.17
N ASP A 431 -6.69 13.13 4.71
CA ASP A 431 -6.09 14.36 4.22
C ASP A 431 -6.65 15.54 5.00
N ILE A 432 -5.77 16.44 5.45
CA ILE A 432 -6.15 17.64 6.21
C ILE A 432 -6.41 18.77 5.21
N LEU A 433 -7.70 19.10 4.98
CA LEU A 433 -8.13 20.14 4.04
C LEU A 433 -7.98 21.55 4.63
N ASP A 434 -8.22 21.72 5.92
CA ASP A 434 -7.72 22.87 6.67
C ASP A 434 -7.39 22.48 8.11
N CYS A 435 -6.54 23.26 8.77
CA CYS A 435 -6.20 23.04 10.17
C CYS A 435 -5.73 24.34 10.82
N SER A 436 -6.30 24.64 11.98
CA SER A 436 -5.98 25.79 12.80
C SER A 436 -5.85 25.37 14.27
N LEU A 437 -4.88 25.96 14.96
CA LEU A 437 -4.64 25.74 16.39
C LEU A 437 -4.63 27.11 17.06
N THR A 438 -5.46 27.30 18.09
CA THR A 438 -5.66 28.59 18.76
C THR A 438 -5.60 28.45 20.28
N ALA A 439 -5.04 29.44 20.97
CA ALA A 439 -5.02 29.47 22.43
C ALA A 439 -6.34 30.03 22.98
N LYS A 440 -7.00 29.25 23.84
CA LYS A 440 -8.18 29.65 24.63
C LYS A 440 -7.79 29.81 26.10
N ARG A 441 -8.62 30.58 26.82
CA ARG A 441 -8.52 30.73 28.28
C ARG A 441 -9.38 29.69 29.00
N ASP A 442 -8.89 29.21 30.13
CA ASP A 442 -9.64 28.36 31.06
C ASP A 442 -10.58 29.16 31.97
N GLU A 443 -11.21 28.45 32.91
CA GLU A 443 -12.13 29.00 33.91
C GLU A 443 -11.45 29.95 34.91
N ASP A 444 -10.14 29.85 35.11
CA ASP A 444 -9.34 30.79 35.91
C ASP A 444 -8.94 32.05 35.10
N GLY A 445 -9.16 32.03 33.78
CA GLY A 445 -8.79 33.09 32.85
C GLY A 445 -7.36 32.98 32.28
N ARG A 446 -6.68 31.86 32.54
CA ARG A 446 -5.30 31.56 32.12
C ARG A 446 -5.26 30.92 30.74
N CYS A 447 -4.22 31.16 29.96
CA CYS A 447 -4.11 30.65 28.58
C CYS A 447 -3.59 29.20 28.55
N THR A 448 -4.41 28.23 28.95
CA THR A 448 -4.02 26.82 29.16
C THR A 448 -4.73 25.80 28.25
N ILE A 449 -5.53 26.27 27.29
CA ILE A 449 -6.31 25.41 26.39
C ILE A 449 -5.87 25.62 24.94
N LEU A 450 -5.50 24.54 24.25
CA LEU A 450 -5.30 24.48 22.81
C LEU A 450 -6.62 24.06 22.15
N TYR A 451 -7.20 24.94 21.33
CA TYR A 451 -8.35 24.63 20.51
C TYR A 451 -7.91 24.33 19.08
N LEU A 452 -8.04 23.07 18.70
CA LEU A 452 -7.84 22.55 17.35
C LEU A 452 -9.16 22.65 16.59
N ASN A 453 -9.16 23.22 15.38
CA ASN A 453 -10.22 22.97 14.40
C ASN A 453 -9.59 22.56 13.08
N MET A 454 -10.03 21.44 12.51
CA MET A 454 -9.51 20.90 11.25
C MET A 454 -10.61 20.21 10.43
N ASP A 455 -10.55 20.38 9.11
CA ASP A 455 -11.37 19.65 8.15
C ASP A 455 -10.61 18.40 7.67
N VAL A 456 -11.08 17.22 8.05
CA VAL A 456 -10.48 15.93 7.68
C VAL A 456 -11.28 15.30 6.54
N GLU A 457 -10.66 15.13 5.37
CA GLU A 457 -11.21 14.31 4.30
C GLU A 457 -10.72 12.86 4.44
N THR A 458 -11.65 11.93 4.62
CA THR A 458 -11.34 10.50 4.74
C THR A 458 -11.80 9.77 3.49
N THR A 459 -10.87 9.07 2.83
CA THR A 459 -11.17 8.20 1.68
C THR A 459 -11.06 6.74 2.07
N LEU A 460 -12.15 6.00 1.90
CA LEU A 460 -12.22 4.54 1.98
C LEU A 460 -12.19 3.93 0.58
N GLU A 461 -11.48 2.81 0.44
CA GLU A 461 -11.48 1.98 -0.76
C GLU A 461 -11.47 0.51 -0.34
N TYR A 462 -12.42 -0.28 -0.82
CA TYR A 462 -12.56 -1.69 -0.44
C TYR A 462 -12.54 -2.62 -1.64
N TYR A 463 -11.87 -3.76 -1.46
CA TYR A 463 -11.75 -4.82 -2.45
C TYR A 463 -12.75 -5.93 -2.17
N ARG A 464 -13.23 -6.57 -3.23
CA ARG A 464 -13.88 -7.90 -3.18
C ARG A 464 -13.26 -8.82 -4.23
N HIS A 465 -13.36 -10.13 -4.03
CA HIS A 465 -13.09 -11.10 -5.08
C HIS A 465 -14.38 -11.40 -5.84
N ILE A 466 -14.31 -11.26 -7.15
CA ILE A 466 -15.32 -11.76 -8.07
C ILE A 466 -14.91 -13.16 -8.49
N HIS A 467 -15.83 -14.10 -8.31
CA HIS A 467 -15.68 -15.53 -8.52
C HIS A 467 -16.74 -15.95 -9.55
N GLU A 468 -16.32 -16.22 -10.79
CA GLU A 468 -17.23 -16.33 -11.92
C GLU A 468 -16.93 -17.54 -12.81
N PRO A 469 -17.90 -18.46 -13.01
CA PRO A 469 -17.71 -19.59 -13.92
C PRO A 469 -17.63 -19.10 -15.37
N CYS A 470 -16.71 -19.72 -16.12
CA CYS A 470 -16.50 -19.51 -17.54
C CYS A 470 -16.33 -20.86 -18.25
N ILE A 471 -16.43 -20.85 -19.58
CA ILE A 471 -16.23 -22.05 -20.40
C ILE A 471 -14.82 -22.02 -20.99
N ALA A 472 -14.00 -23.00 -20.63
CA ALA A 472 -12.61 -23.15 -21.07
C ALA A 472 -12.48 -24.00 -22.35
N ASP A 473 -13.38 -24.95 -22.56
CA ASP A 473 -13.48 -25.75 -23.79
C ASP A 473 -14.94 -26.18 -24.07
N MET A 474 -15.26 -26.52 -25.32
CA MET A 474 -16.55 -27.05 -25.74
C MET A 474 -16.45 -28.00 -26.95
N TYR A 475 -17.50 -28.78 -27.20
CA TYR A 475 -17.71 -29.52 -28.47
C TYR A 475 -19.17 -29.90 -28.70
N HIS A 476 -19.52 -30.17 -29.97
CA HIS A 476 -20.84 -30.61 -30.44
C HIS A 476 -20.80 -32.12 -30.78
N TYR A 477 -21.91 -32.86 -30.63
CA TYR A 477 -21.94 -34.31 -30.93
C TYR A 477 -21.89 -34.66 -32.43
N THR A 478 -22.28 -33.70 -33.26
CA THR A 478 -22.62 -33.89 -34.70
C THR A 478 -21.91 -32.93 -35.65
N LYS A 479 -21.47 -31.76 -35.17
CA LYS A 479 -20.79 -30.70 -35.92
C LYS A 479 -19.36 -30.52 -35.41
N ASP A 480 -18.51 -29.91 -36.22
CA ASP A 480 -17.18 -29.49 -35.79
C ASP A 480 -17.26 -28.05 -35.24
N VAL A 481 -16.57 -27.77 -34.14
CA VAL A 481 -16.66 -26.49 -33.42
C VAL A 481 -15.30 -25.81 -33.41
N GLU A 482 -15.25 -24.60 -33.95
CA GLU A 482 -14.09 -23.71 -33.87
C GLU A 482 -14.45 -22.51 -32.98
N TYR A 483 -13.50 -22.01 -32.18
CA TYR A 483 -13.73 -20.83 -31.35
C TYR A 483 -12.49 -19.94 -31.21
N ASP A 484 -12.73 -18.64 -31.25
CA ASP A 484 -11.72 -17.60 -31.04
C ASP A 484 -11.61 -17.26 -29.54
N THR A 485 -10.38 -17.26 -28.99
CA THR A 485 -10.11 -16.87 -27.59
C THR A 485 -9.50 -15.47 -27.48
N ILE A 486 -9.99 -14.66 -26.55
CA ILE A 486 -9.38 -13.37 -26.19
C ILE A 486 -8.61 -13.47 -24.86
N ARG A 487 -7.38 -12.95 -24.83
CA ARG A 487 -6.63 -12.78 -23.57
C ARG A 487 -7.10 -11.49 -22.87
N LYS A 488 -7.46 -11.59 -21.59
CA LYS A 488 -7.83 -10.43 -20.75
C LYS A 488 -6.90 -10.37 -19.55
N GLU A 489 -6.24 -9.23 -19.35
CA GLU A 489 -5.43 -9.01 -18.15
C GLU A 489 -6.33 -8.56 -17.00
N LEU A 490 -6.18 -9.22 -15.85
CA LEU A 490 -6.96 -9.01 -14.64
C LEU A 490 -6.01 -8.95 -13.44
N LYS A 491 -6.40 -8.24 -12.38
CA LYS A 491 -5.68 -8.28 -11.10
C LYS A 491 -6.36 -9.25 -10.15
N LEU A 492 -5.58 -9.94 -9.33
CA LEU A 492 -6.04 -10.72 -8.19
C LEU A 492 -5.25 -10.29 -6.95
N PHE A 493 -5.95 -9.87 -5.92
CA PHE A 493 -5.40 -9.50 -4.63
C PHE A 493 -4.93 -10.76 -3.88
N CYS A 494 -3.68 -10.71 -3.40
CA CYS A 494 -2.99 -11.80 -2.71
C CYS A 494 -2.78 -11.51 -1.22
N GLY A 495 -3.40 -10.46 -0.69
CA GLY A 495 -3.32 -10.07 0.71
C GLY A 495 -2.64 -8.72 0.94
N ASN A 496 -2.76 -8.26 2.18
CA ASN A 496 -2.16 -7.04 2.69
C ASN A 496 -1.47 -7.31 4.03
N GLY A 497 -0.54 -6.44 4.40
CA GLY A 497 0.13 -6.45 5.69
C GLY A 497 0.35 -5.02 6.18
N ALA A 498 0.53 -4.87 7.48
CA ALA A 498 0.88 -3.61 8.13
C ALA A 498 1.86 -3.87 9.28
N ALA A 499 2.75 -2.92 9.55
CA ALA A 499 3.67 -2.97 10.67
C ALA A 499 4.03 -1.55 11.12
N ASP A 500 4.04 -1.34 12.44
CA ASP A 500 4.62 -0.15 13.04
C ASP A 500 6.13 -0.35 13.21
N ILE A 501 6.92 0.55 12.63
CA ILE A 501 8.38 0.48 12.62
C ILE A 501 8.93 1.53 13.59
N PRO A 502 9.43 1.13 14.78
CA PRO A 502 10.12 2.04 15.68
C PRO A 502 11.54 2.33 15.15
N VAL A 503 11.85 3.61 14.98
CA VAL A 503 13.16 4.10 14.54
C VAL A 503 13.74 4.96 15.65
N ARG A 504 14.97 4.66 16.07
CA ARG A 504 15.67 5.39 17.13
C ARG A 504 17.11 5.70 16.73
N GLU A 505 17.46 6.97 16.69
CA GLU A 505 18.81 7.45 16.40
C GLU A 505 19.31 8.36 17.52
N ILE A 506 20.62 8.35 17.80
CA ILE A 506 21.26 9.30 18.70
C ILE A 506 21.97 10.34 17.84
N VAL A 507 21.49 11.58 17.89
CA VAL A 507 22.01 12.70 17.12
C VAL A 507 22.99 13.48 17.98
N ASP A 508 24.28 13.38 17.62
CA ASP A 508 25.33 14.22 18.21
C ASP A 508 25.18 15.68 17.76
N VAL A 509 25.24 16.61 18.72
CA VAL A 509 25.20 18.06 18.51
C VAL A 509 26.52 18.53 17.89
N PRO A 510 26.51 19.17 16.70
CA PRO A 510 27.74 19.63 16.04
C PRO A 510 28.57 20.59 16.91
N GLU A 511 29.89 20.36 16.97
CA GLU A 511 30.82 21.09 17.86
C GLU A 511 30.74 22.62 17.72
N ARG A 512 30.39 23.12 16.53
CA ARG A 512 30.16 24.54 16.22
C ARG A 512 29.09 25.24 17.09
N TYR A 513 28.24 24.47 17.77
CA TYR A 513 27.25 24.97 18.72
C TYR A 513 27.63 24.73 20.18
N ALA A 514 28.71 23.98 20.43
CA ALA A 514 29.23 23.48 21.72
C ALA A 514 28.29 22.61 22.55
N LYS A 515 27.03 23.03 22.70
CA LYS A 515 25.96 22.37 23.46
C LYS A 515 24.57 22.72 22.93
N ALA A 516 23.64 21.77 23.00
CA ALA A 516 22.20 22.04 23.05
C ALA A 516 21.79 22.09 24.53
N GLU A 517 21.32 23.25 25.00
CA GLU A 517 20.75 23.34 26.36
C GLU A 517 19.28 22.90 26.38
N GLN A 518 18.56 23.08 25.26
CA GLN A 518 17.18 22.64 25.09
C GLN A 518 16.90 22.26 23.62
N VAL A 519 16.06 21.25 23.40
CA VAL A 519 15.43 20.99 22.10
C VAL A 519 14.00 21.54 22.17
N ILE A 520 13.59 22.31 21.16
CA ILE A 520 12.31 23.05 21.17
C ILE A 520 11.34 22.64 20.07
N PHE A 521 11.80 21.94 19.02
CA PHE A 521 10.90 21.38 18.02
C PHE A 521 11.52 20.17 17.31
N VAL A 522 10.66 19.25 16.86
CA VAL A 522 11.02 18.14 15.98
C VAL A 522 9.94 17.94 14.91
N SER A 523 10.37 17.88 13.66
CA SER A 523 9.50 17.68 12.50
C SER A 523 10.16 16.74 11.48
N GLY A 524 9.36 16.04 10.67
CA GLY A 524 9.84 15.07 9.70
C GLY A 524 8.70 14.21 9.14
N SER A 525 8.84 13.76 7.89
CA SER A 525 7.85 12.92 7.20
C SER A 525 8.52 11.75 6.47
N PRO A 526 8.00 10.51 6.59
CA PRO A 526 8.62 9.33 6.00
C PRO A 526 8.43 9.29 4.48
N LYS A 527 9.48 8.87 3.76
CA LYS A 527 9.52 8.79 2.29
C LYS A 527 10.02 7.42 1.87
N ILE A 528 9.21 6.69 1.09
CA ILE A 528 9.56 5.35 0.60
C ILE A 528 10.59 5.50 -0.54
N LYS A 529 11.77 4.91 -0.36
CA LYS A 529 12.84 4.80 -1.37
C LYS A 529 12.62 3.62 -2.32
N ASN A 530 12.19 2.47 -1.78
CA ASN A 530 12.14 1.20 -2.51
C ASN A 530 11.02 0.27 -1.95
N ARG A 531 10.51 -0.62 -2.81
CA ARG A 531 9.48 -1.62 -2.48
C ARG A 531 9.63 -2.88 -3.32
N GLN A 532 9.69 -4.05 -2.70
CA GLN A 532 9.92 -5.33 -3.38
C GLN A 532 9.03 -6.45 -2.81
N GLY A 533 8.42 -7.24 -3.70
CA GLY A 533 7.72 -8.47 -3.33
C GLY A 533 8.70 -9.61 -3.20
N LEU A 534 8.64 -10.34 -2.08
CA LEU A 534 9.39 -11.57 -1.80
C LEU A 534 8.38 -12.70 -1.53
N SER A 535 8.86 -13.94 -1.50
CA SER A 535 8.00 -15.08 -1.14
C SER A 535 7.45 -14.92 0.29
N GLY A 536 6.13 -14.74 0.40
CA GLY A 536 5.39 -14.55 1.65
C GLY A 536 5.52 -13.18 2.32
N LYS A 537 6.26 -12.21 1.75
CA LYS A 537 6.53 -10.90 2.40
C LYS A 537 6.64 -9.75 1.41
N ILE A 538 6.21 -8.56 1.82
CA ILE A 538 6.56 -7.28 1.16
C ILE A 538 7.71 -6.62 1.93
N MET A 539 8.79 -6.27 1.24
CA MET A 539 9.84 -5.40 1.76
C MET A 539 9.55 -3.95 1.36
N VAL A 540 9.68 -3.02 2.31
CA VAL A 540 9.64 -1.57 2.08
C VAL A 540 10.87 -0.93 2.72
N GLU A 541 11.55 -0.05 2.00
CA GLU A 541 12.72 0.70 2.48
C GLU A 541 12.50 2.20 2.22
N GLY A 542 12.91 3.05 3.16
CA GLY A 542 12.67 4.49 3.09
C GLY A 542 13.57 5.31 4.02
N VAL A 543 13.40 6.63 3.95
CA VAL A 543 14.01 7.59 4.89
C VAL A 543 12.97 8.41 5.59
N LEU A 544 13.26 8.71 6.85
CA LEU A 544 12.64 9.78 7.61
C LEU A 544 13.66 10.93 7.74
N PRO A 545 13.62 11.95 6.86
CA PRO A 545 14.31 13.21 7.12
C PRO A 545 13.69 13.87 8.38
N VAL A 546 14.53 14.13 9.38
CA VAL A 546 14.16 14.80 10.64
C VAL A 546 14.90 16.12 10.75
N ARG A 547 14.19 17.15 11.19
CA ARG A 547 14.75 18.41 11.64
C ARG A 547 14.54 18.58 13.13
N LEU A 548 15.62 18.91 13.84
CA LEU A 548 15.62 19.32 15.24
C LEU A 548 15.91 20.82 15.34
N VAL A 549 15.03 21.57 15.99
CA VAL A 549 15.29 22.98 16.36
C VAL A 549 15.69 23.02 17.84
N CYS A 550 16.85 23.61 18.12
CA CYS A 550 17.50 23.60 19.43
C CYS A 550 17.87 25.01 19.89
N LEU A 551 18.06 25.19 21.19
CA LEU A 551 18.70 26.35 21.81
C LEU A 551 20.04 25.95 22.43
N GLY A 552 21.00 26.87 22.42
CA GLY A 552 22.32 26.67 23.03
C GLY A 552 23.18 27.93 23.05
N GLY A 553 24.49 27.76 22.85
CA GLY A 553 25.48 28.83 23.03
C GLY A 553 25.71 29.18 24.51
N GLU A 554 26.58 30.16 24.79
CA GLU A 554 26.99 30.50 26.16
C GLU A 554 25.85 31.05 27.04
N SER A 555 24.82 31.65 26.42
CA SER A 555 23.62 32.14 27.10
C SER A 555 22.50 31.09 27.21
N GLY A 556 22.65 29.93 26.56
CA GLY A 556 21.58 28.93 26.41
C GLY A 556 20.41 29.36 25.51
N LYS A 557 20.40 30.59 24.99
CA LYS A 557 19.28 31.18 24.23
C LYS A 557 19.46 31.16 22.70
N LEU A 558 20.65 30.88 22.17
CA LEU A 558 20.92 31.00 20.73
C LEU A 558 20.26 29.86 19.93
N PRO A 559 19.33 30.14 19.01
CA PRO A 559 18.66 29.08 18.25
C PRO A 559 19.52 28.54 17.10
N PHE A 560 19.44 27.23 16.89
CA PHE A 560 20.08 26.52 15.79
C PHE A 560 19.31 25.26 15.38
N THR A 561 19.74 24.67 14.25
CA THR A 561 19.07 23.53 13.62
C THR A 561 20.06 22.39 13.40
N ILE A 562 19.57 21.16 13.52
CA ILE A 562 20.24 19.93 13.07
C ILE A 562 19.26 19.18 12.16
N ASP A 563 19.66 18.93 10.91
CA ASP A 563 18.95 18.04 9.99
C ASP A 563 19.65 16.66 9.95
N ARG A 564 18.87 15.57 9.89
CA ARG A 564 19.33 14.18 9.76
C ARG A 564 18.40 13.38 8.86
N GLU A 565 18.88 12.29 8.27
CA GLU A 565 18.06 11.29 7.58
C GLU A 565 18.17 9.95 8.28
N LEU A 566 17.05 9.46 8.81
CA LEU A 566 16.95 8.18 9.50
C LEU A 566 16.44 7.14 8.50
N ASP A 567 17.28 6.20 8.05
CA ASP A 567 16.84 5.09 7.20
C ASP A 567 15.92 4.12 7.99
N PHE A 568 14.83 3.66 7.35
CA PHE A 568 13.91 2.67 7.92
C PHE A 568 13.58 1.55 6.93
N ARG A 569 13.25 0.37 7.47
CA ARG A 569 12.92 -0.82 6.68
C ARG A 569 11.82 -1.64 7.33
N ALA A 570 10.77 -1.94 6.58
CA ALA A 570 9.67 -2.79 6.97
C ALA A 570 9.70 -4.14 6.22
N MET A 571 9.24 -5.20 6.89
CA MET A 571 8.99 -6.51 6.31
C MET A 571 7.56 -6.91 6.67
N LEU A 572 6.62 -6.68 5.76
CA LEU A 572 5.19 -6.93 5.97
C LEU A 572 4.88 -8.39 5.59
N ASP A 573 4.28 -9.15 6.50
CA ASP A 573 3.86 -10.52 6.24
C ASP A 573 2.61 -10.57 5.34
N VAL A 574 2.75 -11.16 4.15
CA VAL A 574 1.70 -11.28 3.13
C VAL A 574 1.86 -12.66 2.46
N PRO A 575 1.24 -13.74 2.99
CA PRO A 575 1.64 -15.12 2.68
C PRO A 575 1.62 -15.53 1.20
N GLU A 576 0.73 -14.97 0.37
CA GLU A 576 0.70 -15.27 -1.07
C GLU A 576 1.60 -14.34 -1.92
N CYS A 577 2.26 -13.35 -1.32
CA CYS A 577 3.15 -12.44 -2.04
C CYS A 577 4.35 -13.19 -2.64
N ASN A 578 4.78 -12.78 -3.83
CA ASN A 578 5.92 -13.34 -4.53
C ASN A 578 6.60 -12.24 -5.37
N GLU A 579 7.80 -12.55 -5.90
CA GLU A 579 8.52 -11.68 -6.82
C GLU A 579 7.68 -11.37 -8.08
N GLY A 580 7.82 -10.14 -8.61
CA GLY A 580 7.10 -9.70 -9.81
C GLY A 580 5.62 -9.35 -9.61
N MET A 581 5.08 -9.45 -8.38
CA MET A 581 3.75 -8.91 -8.08
C MET A 581 3.71 -7.37 -8.12
N GLU A 582 2.54 -6.82 -8.43
CA GLU A 582 2.27 -5.39 -8.34
C GLU A 582 2.02 -5.01 -6.88
N LEU A 583 2.78 -4.05 -6.37
CA LEU A 583 2.71 -3.62 -4.98
C LEU A 583 2.17 -2.20 -4.85
N ASP A 584 1.26 -2.01 -3.91
CA ASP A 584 0.78 -0.70 -3.48
C ASP A 584 1.07 -0.55 -1.97
N VAL A 585 1.79 0.49 -1.57
CA VAL A 585 2.33 0.66 -0.22
C VAL A 585 2.30 2.12 0.21
N SER A 586 2.15 2.36 1.51
CA SER A 586 2.21 3.68 2.14
C SER A 586 2.96 3.62 3.47
N ALA A 587 3.59 4.74 3.85
CA ALA A 587 4.22 4.93 5.14
C ALA A 587 3.74 6.26 5.72
N VAL A 588 3.28 6.25 6.96
CA VAL A 588 2.70 7.43 7.65
C VAL A 588 3.45 7.65 8.96
N MET A 589 3.68 8.92 9.31
CA MET A 589 4.23 9.25 10.62
C MET A 589 3.17 8.98 11.68
N LYS A 590 3.40 8.00 12.57
CA LYS A 590 2.52 7.72 13.70
C LYS A 590 2.89 8.59 14.89
N GLU A 591 4.17 8.61 15.26
CA GLU A 591 4.68 9.49 16.32
C GLU A 591 6.12 9.95 16.05
N LEU A 592 6.44 11.21 16.37
CA LEU A 592 7.80 11.75 16.30
C LEU A 592 8.12 12.56 17.57
N SER A 593 9.21 12.20 18.25
CA SER A 593 9.60 12.80 19.54
C SER A 593 11.12 12.76 19.77
N PHE A 594 11.58 13.40 20.85
CA PHE A 594 12.99 13.43 21.24
C PHE A 594 13.16 13.28 22.76
N ASP A 595 14.31 12.72 23.18
CA ASP A 595 14.80 12.77 24.56
C ASP A 595 16.19 13.44 24.59
N SER A 596 16.39 14.42 25.48
CA SER A 596 17.73 14.95 25.76
C SER A 596 18.51 13.97 26.63
N ILE A 597 19.47 13.23 26.06
CA ILE A 597 20.35 12.33 26.84
C ILE A 597 21.35 13.18 27.66
N ASN A 598 21.92 14.19 27.02
CA ASN A 598 22.81 15.19 27.61
C ASN A 598 22.94 16.38 26.65
N ASN A 599 23.58 17.47 27.07
CA ASN A 599 23.70 18.70 26.27
C ASN A 599 24.51 18.54 24.96
N LYS A 600 24.98 17.33 24.61
CA LYS A 600 25.62 17.01 23.33
C LYS A 600 24.91 15.92 22.53
N GLN A 601 23.90 15.24 23.08
CA GLN A 601 23.30 14.06 22.45
C GLN A 601 21.78 14.02 22.67
N ILE A 602 21.06 13.96 21.55
CA ILE A 602 19.60 13.95 21.49
C ILE A 602 19.18 12.60 20.92
N ALA A 603 18.40 11.81 21.68
CA ALA A 603 17.72 10.67 21.08
C ALA A 603 16.53 11.18 20.28
N VAL A 604 16.41 10.79 19.02
CA VAL A 604 15.18 10.93 18.23
C VAL A 604 14.47 9.60 18.25
N ASN A 605 13.19 9.59 18.65
CA ASN A 605 12.33 8.41 18.63
C ASN A 605 11.17 8.68 17.66
N ALA A 606 11.04 7.85 16.64
CA ALA A 606 9.94 7.89 15.69
C ALA A 606 9.24 6.54 15.59
N GLU A 607 7.94 6.55 15.34
CA GLU A 607 7.14 5.37 14.99
C GLU A 607 6.50 5.61 13.62
N ILE A 608 6.77 4.71 12.67
CA ILE A 608 6.30 4.83 11.28
C ILE A 608 5.34 3.68 11.00
N ALA A 609 4.07 3.99 10.77
CA ALA A 609 3.07 3.01 10.35
C ALA A 609 3.25 2.72 8.85
N VAL A 610 3.65 1.49 8.50
CA VAL A 610 3.86 1.07 7.11
C VAL A 610 2.80 0.04 6.73
N SER A 611 2.09 0.25 5.61
CA SER A 611 1.09 -0.68 5.09
C SER A 611 1.37 -1.04 3.62
N GLY A 612 0.94 -2.24 3.21
CA GLY A 612 1.22 -2.76 1.88
C GLY A 612 0.24 -3.82 1.40
N TYR A 613 -0.03 -3.81 0.09
CA TYR A 613 -1.04 -4.62 -0.60
C TYR A 613 -0.40 -5.26 -1.82
N ALA A 614 -0.57 -6.57 -1.99
CA ALA A 614 0.01 -7.33 -3.11
C ALA A 614 -1.06 -7.76 -4.12
N PHE A 615 -0.81 -7.49 -5.40
CA PHE A 615 -1.69 -7.85 -6.51
C PHE A 615 -0.92 -8.68 -7.55
N LYS A 616 -1.40 -9.90 -7.78
CA LYS A 616 -0.96 -10.78 -8.86
C LYS A 616 -1.68 -10.40 -10.15
N ARG A 617 -0.94 -10.19 -11.24
CA ARG A 617 -1.53 -10.07 -12.58
C ARG A 617 -1.83 -11.47 -13.12
N THR A 618 -3.06 -11.70 -13.54
CA THR A 618 -3.50 -12.90 -14.24
C THR A 618 -3.90 -12.53 -15.67
N ALA A 619 -3.88 -13.49 -16.59
CA ALA A 619 -4.23 -13.24 -17.99
C ALA A 619 -4.95 -14.44 -18.64
N PRO A 620 -6.15 -14.82 -18.16
CA PRO A 620 -6.92 -15.92 -18.74
C PRO A 620 -7.20 -15.72 -20.23
N GLN A 621 -7.28 -16.83 -20.95
CA GLN A 621 -7.82 -16.90 -22.31
C GLN A 621 -9.30 -17.26 -22.20
N LEU A 622 -10.17 -16.40 -22.72
CA LEU A 622 -11.62 -16.52 -22.61
C LEU A 622 -12.22 -16.74 -23.99
N ILE A 623 -13.14 -17.68 -24.12
CA ILE A 623 -13.86 -17.92 -25.38
C ILE A 623 -14.71 -16.68 -25.70
N HIS A 624 -14.52 -16.13 -26.90
CA HIS A 624 -15.13 -14.87 -27.34
C HIS A 624 -16.12 -15.04 -28.48
N THR A 625 -15.86 -15.99 -29.40
CA THR A 625 -16.71 -16.21 -30.57
C THR A 625 -16.66 -17.67 -30.97
N VAL A 626 -17.82 -18.32 -31.03
CA VAL A 626 -17.96 -19.73 -31.40
C VAL A 626 -18.49 -19.83 -32.83
N ARG A 627 -18.04 -20.83 -33.59
CA ARG A 627 -18.49 -21.14 -34.95
C ARG A 627 -18.75 -22.63 -35.08
N PHE A 628 -19.87 -22.96 -35.70
CA PHE A 628 -20.24 -24.34 -36.02
C PHE A 628 -19.98 -24.58 -37.50
N LEU A 629 -19.18 -25.60 -37.81
CA LEU A 629 -18.95 -26.06 -39.16
C LEU A 629 -19.72 -27.35 -39.38
N ASP A 630 -20.56 -27.37 -40.41
CA ASP A 630 -21.20 -28.61 -40.85
C ASP A 630 -20.17 -29.55 -41.44
N ARG A 631 -19.97 -30.67 -40.74
CA ARG A 631 -19.00 -31.70 -41.07
C ARG A 631 -19.39 -32.38 -42.38
N SER A 632 -18.42 -32.61 -43.26
CA SER A 632 -18.64 -33.33 -44.52
C SER A 632 -19.28 -34.70 -44.28
N GLU A 633 -20.06 -35.19 -45.25
CA GLU A 633 -20.82 -36.45 -45.13
C GLU A 633 -19.96 -37.73 -45.17
N ASP A 634 -18.68 -37.65 -44.79
CA ASP A 634 -17.75 -38.76 -44.59
C ASP A 634 -18.07 -39.60 -43.33
N LYS A 635 -19.36 -39.82 -43.06
CA LYS A 635 -19.89 -40.70 -42.00
C LYS A 635 -19.75 -42.19 -42.35
N ALA A 636 -19.21 -42.52 -43.52
CA ALA A 636 -19.06 -43.88 -44.04
C ALA A 636 -17.82 -44.61 -43.48
N GLY A 637 -17.79 -44.92 -42.18
CA GLY A 637 -16.77 -45.83 -41.63
C GLY A 637 -16.45 -45.79 -40.13
N ILE A 638 -17.09 -44.92 -39.35
CA ILE A 638 -16.91 -44.89 -37.89
C ILE A 638 -17.83 -45.96 -37.28
N PRO A 639 -17.33 -46.94 -36.49
CA PRO A 639 -18.18 -47.97 -35.89
C PRO A 639 -18.90 -47.45 -34.64
N ASP A 640 -20.11 -47.97 -34.40
CA ASP A 640 -20.99 -47.58 -33.28
C ASP A 640 -20.39 -47.87 -31.89
N ILE A 641 -19.43 -48.81 -31.83
CA ILE A 641 -18.70 -49.19 -30.63
C ILE A 641 -17.18 -49.12 -30.92
N VAL A 642 -16.46 -48.35 -30.12
CA VAL A 642 -15.00 -48.21 -30.19
C VAL A 642 -14.39 -48.63 -28.84
N VAL A 643 -13.35 -49.47 -28.88
CA VAL A 643 -12.50 -49.72 -27.71
C VAL A 643 -11.22 -48.89 -27.86
N TYR A 644 -11.15 -47.78 -27.13
CA TYR A 644 -9.99 -46.89 -27.14
C TYR A 644 -8.96 -47.31 -26.08
N ALA A 645 -7.69 -47.40 -26.46
CA ALA A 645 -6.59 -47.59 -25.51
C ALA A 645 -6.04 -46.22 -25.11
N ALA A 646 -6.17 -45.88 -23.82
CA ALA A 646 -5.82 -44.57 -23.28
C ALA A 646 -4.31 -44.31 -23.29
N LYS A 647 -3.93 -43.04 -23.49
CA LYS A 647 -2.54 -42.56 -23.50
C LYS A 647 -2.23 -41.73 -22.26
N GLU A 648 -0.95 -41.42 -22.10
CA GLU A 648 -0.48 -40.47 -21.09
C GLU A 648 -1.06 -39.07 -21.38
N GLY A 649 -1.67 -38.47 -20.36
CA GLY A 649 -2.32 -37.16 -20.48
C GLY A 649 -3.71 -37.16 -21.16
N ASP A 650 -4.28 -38.31 -21.52
CA ASP A 650 -5.71 -38.39 -21.86
C ASP A 650 -6.57 -38.12 -20.61
N THR A 651 -7.74 -37.51 -20.81
CA THR A 651 -8.78 -37.29 -19.79
C THR A 651 -10.13 -37.73 -20.35
N VAL A 652 -11.15 -37.96 -19.51
CA VAL A 652 -12.48 -38.34 -19.98
C VAL A 652 -13.02 -37.28 -20.94
N TRP A 653 -12.79 -35.98 -20.65
CA TRP A 653 -13.08 -34.87 -21.55
C TRP A 653 -12.41 -35.03 -22.93
N LYS A 654 -11.09 -35.25 -23.00
CA LYS A 654 -10.35 -35.40 -24.26
C LYS A 654 -10.83 -36.60 -25.08
N VAL A 655 -11.16 -37.72 -24.42
CA VAL A 655 -11.70 -38.92 -25.08
C VAL A 655 -13.12 -38.65 -25.59
N ALA A 656 -14.00 -38.12 -24.75
CA ALA A 656 -15.40 -37.84 -25.09
C ALA A 656 -15.50 -36.81 -26.25
N LYS A 657 -14.71 -35.73 -26.19
CA LYS A 657 -14.56 -34.73 -27.27
C LYS A 657 -14.09 -35.35 -28.59
N LYS A 658 -13.04 -36.16 -28.55
CA LYS A 658 -12.45 -36.81 -29.74
C LYS A 658 -13.41 -37.74 -30.48
N TYR A 659 -14.34 -38.39 -29.78
CA TYR A 659 -15.33 -39.29 -30.37
C TYR A 659 -16.73 -38.67 -30.53
N HIS A 660 -16.90 -37.42 -30.03
CA HIS A 660 -18.13 -36.65 -29.99
C HIS A 660 -19.28 -37.35 -29.23
N THR A 661 -18.95 -37.95 -28.09
CA THR A 661 -19.87 -38.63 -27.16
C THR A 661 -20.05 -37.78 -25.88
N PRO A 662 -21.20 -37.80 -25.18
CA PRO A 662 -21.34 -37.09 -23.89
C PRO A 662 -20.37 -37.64 -22.82
N VAL A 663 -19.80 -36.76 -21.98
CA VAL A 663 -18.87 -37.15 -20.91
C VAL A 663 -19.52 -38.14 -19.93
N ALA A 664 -20.77 -37.88 -19.53
CA ALA A 664 -21.53 -38.77 -18.64
C ALA A 664 -21.79 -40.16 -19.24
N MET A 665 -21.90 -40.28 -20.56
CA MET A 665 -22.05 -41.55 -21.26
C MET A 665 -20.72 -42.31 -21.28
N VAL A 666 -19.59 -41.62 -21.49
CA VAL A 666 -18.25 -42.25 -21.38
C VAL A 666 -17.96 -42.69 -19.95
N ARG A 667 -18.35 -41.92 -18.91
CA ARG A 667 -18.20 -42.35 -17.51
C ARG A 667 -19.04 -43.59 -17.19
N SER A 668 -20.35 -43.54 -17.46
CA SER A 668 -21.28 -44.62 -17.10
C SER A 668 -21.07 -45.94 -17.87
N VAL A 669 -20.61 -45.90 -19.13
CA VAL A 669 -20.29 -47.12 -19.91
C VAL A 669 -19.00 -47.82 -19.43
N ASN A 670 -18.20 -47.16 -18.59
CA ASN A 670 -16.91 -47.67 -18.09
C ASN A 670 -16.83 -47.76 -16.56
N ASP A 671 -17.97 -47.64 -15.86
CA ASP A 671 -18.07 -47.63 -14.39
C ASP A 671 -17.15 -46.60 -13.69
N LEU A 672 -16.81 -45.49 -14.37
CA LEU A 672 -15.93 -44.44 -13.83
C LEU A 672 -16.70 -43.48 -12.92
N ALA A 673 -16.16 -43.21 -11.73
CA ALA A 673 -16.66 -42.15 -10.86
C ALA A 673 -16.46 -40.75 -11.48
N ASP A 674 -17.22 -39.76 -11.02
CA ASP A 674 -17.15 -38.38 -11.55
C ASP A 674 -15.78 -37.72 -11.41
N HIS A 675 -15.01 -38.12 -10.38
CA HIS A 675 -13.66 -37.65 -10.10
C HIS A 675 -12.55 -38.60 -10.62
N GLU A 676 -12.90 -39.74 -11.22
CA GLU A 676 -11.90 -40.68 -11.74
C GLU A 676 -11.51 -40.33 -13.19
N GLU A 677 -10.22 -40.16 -13.42
CA GLU A 677 -9.69 -39.84 -14.76
C GLU A 677 -9.00 -41.03 -15.44
N VAL A 678 -8.92 -40.95 -16.77
CA VAL A 678 -8.54 -42.07 -17.62
C VAL A 678 -7.07 -42.45 -17.41
N ARG A 679 -6.83 -43.62 -16.81
CA ARG A 679 -5.47 -44.11 -16.55
C ARG A 679 -4.78 -44.56 -17.85
N PRO A 680 -3.50 -44.23 -18.09
CA PRO A 680 -2.79 -44.65 -19.30
C PRO A 680 -2.75 -46.18 -19.45
N GLY A 681 -2.96 -46.67 -20.67
CA GLY A 681 -3.04 -48.10 -20.98
C GLY A 681 -4.38 -48.78 -20.61
N SER A 682 -5.32 -48.07 -19.97
CA SER A 682 -6.69 -48.56 -19.78
C SER A 682 -7.44 -48.69 -21.12
N LYS A 683 -8.48 -49.53 -21.15
CA LYS A 683 -9.35 -49.72 -22.30
C LYS A 683 -10.69 -49.07 -22.01
N ILE A 684 -10.99 -47.97 -22.68
CA ILE A 684 -12.24 -47.23 -22.55
C ILE A 684 -13.16 -47.63 -23.70
N LEU A 685 -14.33 -48.17 -23.34
CA LEU A 685 -15.42 -48.50 -24.25
C LEU A 685 -16.22 -47.22 -24.54
N ILE A 686 -16.36 -46.90 -25.82
CA ILE A 686 -17.12 -45.73 -26.29
C ILE A 686 -18.26 -46.26 -27.16
N VAL A 687 -19.46 -45.77 -26.88
CA VAL A 687 -20.69 -46.03 -27.65
C VAL A 687 -21.21 -44.67 -28.14
N ARG A 688 -21.77 -44.64 -29.34
CA ARG A 688 -22.31 -43.42 -29.99
C ARG A 688 -23.83 -43.44 -30.16
#